data_AF-K9Y8V4-F1
#
_entry.id   AF-K9Y8V4-F1
#
_cell.length_a   1.000
_cell.length_b   1.000
_cell.length_c   1.000
_cell.angle_alpha   90.00
_cell.angle_beta   90.00
_cell.angle_gamma   90.00
#
_symmetry.space_group_name_H-M   'P 1'
#
loop_
_entity.id
_entity.type
_entity.pdbx_description
1 polymer ?
#
loop_
_entity_poly.entity_id
_entity_poly.type
_entity_poly.pdbx_seq_one_letter_code
_entity_poly.pdbx_strand_id
1 'polypeptide(L)'
;MAQTSPKKQTNAQNRQSPQLAGASTANSQPKNRKMPLPPKGGAKANQTKSSWWQTVGQRWNNISFRNKLAILVVGSVAVPVIALGEILTLVTEREKVDDLQTVLNLGLDFLENAIENDLEELEEEAQSISQYASVTGANLNNPSEAEQVLTKNLELDADESFYIITNPQGKTVAQRILTLDEDFSTYPALPDFDSFAAAEAEEGEENDDDDDDDEAFEQELEEISLPLGIPLGDLPIVKEVLQTGAGVTSVELVSHTILERLGLAEQAAIGLRGQNTEGLAEDKTPFPEGTYDIEQGRIGMVLMSVQPVIRNNQLVGTVIQGTLLNRNYEIVDEKKIETDVAVATLFAQDWRVSTNAPYSDETTRAIGTRASRKVAETVLNQGETYIGGASIITTEYLTAYSPISNHKGEIIGIAAVGDPKTSIDASLARLAVIQYGTGALILLGGVGVAFLISRNVSKPIIRLSNFAQDIGGGNYGLRMEETNRKDEIGTLSQDLNRMVANLEATQDELRQDAAESAFIGRIAGAVVTDSESANTVTNRALAEARELMKVDRVVIYRFQEDGSGYISNESSAQGLKPARKQQIKDPCIPEAIRKAYLQGRVVPTSDVLNAGFHANHRKLMVDLEIKANLVVPIVIRESLYGLLIAHKCYETHEWQDREINFLQRLSQEISRVLERSRLLQELQTSEEQQRQEKEKLQRRALDLLMQVDPVSKGDLTINASVTEDEIGTVADSYNSTIESLRKIVAQVKEAATAVGDTTTKNEAQVQALSQGALKQSEEIEVALQRIEAMTETMNAVSASATEAESAIQKSSATVKAGDEAMNRTVDGIVSIRQTVAETAKKVKRLGESSQKISQVVNLIGNFADQTNLLALNASIEAARAGEQGRGFAVVADEVRALAQQSANATSEISNLVDQIQTETNEVVAAMEQGTEQVVSGTQLVEQARGNLNQIAEVSNQINELVAKIAQAAKTQSVDSEQVNMTIKEVAAIAQQTSESALQVSHSFKELLKTAQNLEENVERFKLEPGDGKQT
;
A
#
# COMPACT_ATOMS: atom_id res chain seq x y z
N MET A 1 53.34 -21.53 13.73
CA MET A 1 54.31 -20.53 13.19
C MET A 1 53.51 -19.34 12.66
N ALA A 2 53.92 -18.08 12.76
CA ALA A 2 54.90 -17.44 13.65
C ALA A 2 54.64 -15.91 13.66
N GLN A 3 54.61 -15.31 14.87
CA GLN A 3 55.00 -13.93 15.24
C GLN A 3 55.04 -12.84 14.14
N THR A 4 54.41 -11.68 14.32
CA THR A 4 55.06 -10.61 15.11
C THR A 4 54.13 -9.45 15.54
N SER A 5 54.44 -8.92 16.73
CA SER A 5 54.14 -7.57 17.25
C SER A 5 55.51 -6.85 17.42
N PRO A 6 55.67 -5.58 17.91
CA PRO A 6 54.78 -4.84 18.81
C PRO A 6 54.74 -3.27 18.75
N LYS A 7 53.82 -2.71 19.55
CA LYS A 7 53.92 -1.48 20.41
C LYS A 7 54.45 -0.15 19.84
N LYS A 8 53.71 0.92 20.19
CA LYS A 8 54.30 2.11 20.86
C LYS A 8 53.32 2.70 21.89
N GLN A 9 53.84 3.07 23.06
CA GLN A 9 53.14 3.84 24.12
C GLN A 9 53.95 5.11 24.43
N THR A 10 53.26 6.22 24.72
CA THR A 10 53.65 7.33 25.63
C THR A 10 52.39 8.21 25.75
N ASN A 11 51.83 8.48 26.93
CA ASN A 11 52.31 9.41 27.98
C ASN A 11 52.51 10.86 27.48
N ALA A 12 52.11 11.92 28.20
CA ALA A 12 51.26 12.04 29.41
C ALA A 12 50.97 13.54 29.66
N GLN A 13 50.33 13.85 30.80
CA GLN A 13 50.20 15.17 31.46
C GLN A 13 49.12 16.14 30.92
N ASN A 14 48.50 17.03 31.72
CA ASN A 14 47.84 16.95 33.05
C ASN A 14 47.63 18.39 33.59
N ARG A 15 46.36 18.78 33.85
CA ARG A 15 45.88 19.90 34.71
C ARG A 15 46.52 21.30 34.57
N GLN A 16 45.67 22.32 34.39
CA GLN A 16 45.49 23.35 35.45
C GLN A 16 44.20 24.18 35.28
N SER A 17 43.49 24.36 36.39
CA SER A 17 42.50 25.44 36.63
C SER A 17 43.11 26.41 37.66
N PRO A 18 42.67 27.68 37.74
CA PRO A 18 41.59 28.08 38.66
C PRO A 18 40.57 29.08 38.02
N GLN A 19 39.35 29.38 38.53
CA GLN A 19 38.92 29.88 39.87
C GLN A 19 39.56 31.26 40.22
N LEU A 20 38.93 32.29 40.81
CA LEU A 20 37.64 32.66 41.48
C LEU A 20 37.46 34.22 41.32
N ALA A 21 36.37 34.97 41.63
CA ALA A 21 34.95 34.78 41.97
C ALA A 21 34.22 36.16 41.95
N GLY A 22 32.90 36.22 42.23
CA GLY A 22 32.11 37.46 42.46
C GLY A 22 31.09 37.76 41.34
N ALA A 23 29.77 37.46 41.40
CA ALA A 23 28.76 37.38 42.48
C ALA A 23 28.18 38.74 42.94
N SER A 24 26.91 39.04 42.56
CA SER A 24 25.83 39.48 43.48
C SER A 24 24.45 39.70 42.80
N THR A 25 23.44 38.97 43.29
CA THR A 25 22.02 39.37 43.55
C THR A 25 21.04 39.94 42.48
N ALA A 26 19.81 39.38 42.54
CA ALA A 26 18.50 40.07 42.56
C ALA A 26 17.77 40.47 41.24
N ASN A 27 17.23 39.46 40.56
CA ASN A 27 15.79 39.31 40.22
C ASN A 27 14.84 40.54 40.39
N SER A 28 14.22 41.01 39.29
CA SER A 28 12.79 41.40 39.27
C SER A 28 12.22 41.60 37.85
N GLN A 29 11.06 40.99 37.60
CA GLN A 29 10.15 41.20 36.45
C GLN A 29 9.12 42.34 36.73
N PRO A 30 8.16 42.68 35.83
CA PRO A 30 8.20 42.78 34.36
C PRO A 30 7.54 44.11 33.86
N LYS A 31 7.47 44.35 32.51
CA LYS A 31 6.24 44.83 31.81
C LYS A 31 6.38 45.16 30.29
N ASN A 32 5.59 44.47 29.48
CA ASN A 32 4.72 44.97 28.39
C ASN A 32 4.83 46.45 27.91
N ARG A 33 5.22 46.68 26.63
CA ARG A 33 4.34 47.17 25.51
C ARG A 33 5.07 47.64 24.22
N LYS A 34 4.61 47.12 23.07
CA LYS A 34 4.41 47.69 21.69
C LYS A 34 5.37 48.76 21.05
N MET A 35 5.44 48.67 19.70
CA MET A 35 5.88 49.69 18.68
C MET A 35 7.40 49.96 18.55
N PRO A 36 7.92 50.51 17.40
CA PRO A 36 7.36 50.65 16.03
C PRO A 36 8.34 50.25 14.89
N LEU A 37 7.95 50.53 13.63
CA LEU A 37 8.81 50.68 12.41
C LEU A 37 9.19 52.17 12.19
N PRO A 38 10.07 52.58 11.23
CA PRO A 38 11.20 51.92 10.53
C PRO A 38 12.53 52.74 10.74
N PRO A 39 13.62 52.61 9.94
CA PRO A 39 13.76 53.26 8.61
C PRO A 39 14.58 52.47 7.56
N LYS A 40 14.88 53.06 6.38
CA LYS A 40 15.63 52.45 5.25
C LYS A 40 17.07 52.97 5.12
N GLY A 41 18.00 52.12 4.64
CA GLY A 41 19.14 52.57 3.81
C GLY A 41 20.49 51.83 3.95
N GLY A 42 21.18 51.58 2.84
CA GLY A 42 22.66 51.54 2.79
C GLY A 42 23.39 50.18 2.73
N ALA A 43 23.35 49.52 1.57
CA ALA A 43 24.05 48.26 1.23
C ALA A 43 25.55 48.12 1.62
N LYS A 44 25.97 46.89 2.00
CA LYS A 44 26.94 46.05 1.24
C LYS A 44 27.16 44.66 1.87
N ALA A 45 27.35 43.65 1.01
CA ALA A 45 27.66 42.23 1.30
C ALA A 45 26.58 41.46 2.11
N ASN A 46 26.47 40.13 2.01
CA ASN A 46 27.28 39.16 1.26
C ASN A 46 26.39 38.22 0.40
N GLN A 47 26.86 37.79 -0.77
CA GLN A 47 26.12 36.88 -1.66
C GLN A 47 26.62 35.44 -1.52
N THR A 48 25.81 34.56 -0.94
CA THR A 48 26.02 33.10 -0.94
C THR A 48 24.70 32.34 -1.15
N LYS A 49 24.22 32.27 -2.40
CA LYS A 49 23.15 31.35 -2.81
C LYS A 49 23.51 30.63 -4.12
N SER A 50 23.08 29.36 -4.20
CA SER A 50 23.06 28.49 -5.39
C SER A 50 24.37 28.31 -6.17
N SER A 51 25.36 27.62 -5.59
CA SER A 51 26.47 27.01 -6.34
C SER A 51 25.99 25.80 -7.18
N TRP A 52 25.25 24.88 -6.54
CA TRP A 52 24.76 23.62 -7.12
C TRP A 52 24.08 23.76 -8.49
N TRP A 53 23.10 24.65 -8.63
CA TRP A 53 22.36 24.86 -9.87
C TRP A 53 23.23 25.31 -11.06
N GLN A 54 24.30 26.09 -10.82
CA GLN A 54 25.22 26.48 -11.89
C GLN A 54 26.07 25.30 -12.37
N THR A 55 26.54 24.46 -11.45
CA THR A 55 27.28 23.23 -11.76
C THR A 55 26.41 22.23 -12.53
N VAL A 56 25.13 22.11 -12.16
CA VAL A 56 24.15 21.27 -12.90
C VAL A 56 23.89 21.85 -14.30
N GLY A 57 23.65 23.16 -14.43
CA GLY A 57 23.40 23.80 -15.73
C GLY A 57 24.57 23.71 -16.70
N GLN A 58 25.81 23.86 -16.22
CA GLN A 58 27.02 23.65 -17.05
C GLN A 58 27.19 22.18 -17.47
N ARG A 59 27.00 21.22 -16.54
CA ARG A 59 27.04 19.79 -16.88
C ARG A 59 25.93 19.43 -17.88
N TRP A 60 24.72 19.95 -17.69
CA TRP A 60 23.61 19.77 -18.63
C TRP A 60 24.00 20.24 -20.03
N ASN A 61 24.52 21.46 -20.17
CA ASN A 61 24.81 22.01 -21.49
C ASN A 61 25.87 21.22 -22.28
N ASN A 62 26.89 20.66 -21.61
CA ASN A 62 27.90 19.80 -22.24
C ASN A 62 27.41 18.38 -22.64
N ILE A 63 26.19 17.98 -22.26
CA ILE A 63 25.64 16.67 -22.62
C ILE A 63 25.01 16.76 -24.03
N SER A 64 25.33 15.78 -24.89
CA SER A 64 24.79 15.69 -26.25
C SER A 64 23.26 15.48 -26.24
N PHE A 65 22.56 15.94 -27.29
CA PHE A 65 21.10 15.92 -27.36
C PHE A 65 20.50 14.53 -27.07
N ARG A 66 21.09 13.46 -27.64
CA ARG A 66 20.71 12.07 -27.35
C ARG A 66 20.75 11.76 -25.85
N ASN A 67 21.84 12.13 -25.18
CA ASN A 67 22.03 11.82 -23.77
C ASN A 67 21.13 12.71 -22.88
N LYS A 68 20.82 13.95 -23.29
CA LYS A 68 19.79 14.80 -22.64
C LYS A 68 18.40 14.16 -22.72
N LEU A 69 18.01 13.68 -23.91
CA LEU A 69 16.73 13.01 -24.12
C LEU A 69 16.61 11.73 -23.29
N ALA A 70 17.68 10.92 -23.23
CA ALA A 70 17.72 9.72 -22.39
C ALA A 70 17.59 10.05 -20.89
N ILE A 71 18.27 11.09 -20.38
CA ILE A 71 18.16 11.52 -18.99
C ILE A 71 16.76 12.07 -18.68
N LEU A 72 16.13 12.79 -19.61
CA LEU A 72 14.75 13.26 -19.46
C LEU A 72 13.76 12.10 -19.38
N VAL A 73 13.79 11.17 -20.34
CA VAL A 73 12.86 10.02 -20.40
C VAL A 73 13.04 9.06 -19.21
N VAL A 74 14.28 8.80 -18.80
CA VAL A 74 14.54 7.98 -17.60
C VAL A 74 14.13 8.73 -16.33
N GLY A 75 14.48 10.02 -16.22
CA GLY A 75 14.16 10.83 -15.05
C GLY A 75 12.66 11.04 -14.84
N SER A 76 11.88 11.22 -15.91
CA SER A 76 10.43 11.43 -15.83
C SER A 76 9.62 10.18 -15.48
N VAL A 77 10.22 8.99 -15.52
CA VAL A 77 9.53 7.72 -15.21
C VAL A 77 10.11 7.08 -13.95
N ALA A 78 11.44 7.02 -13.79
CA ALA A 78 12.05 6.38 -12.63
C ALA A 78 11.83 7.17 -11.32
N VAL A 79 11.90 8.51 -11.35
CA VAL A 79 11.76 9.31 -10.11
C VAL A 79 10.33 9.23 -9.53
N PRO A 80 9.24 9.35 -10.32
CA PRO A 80 7.89 9.16 -9.79
C PRO A 80 7.64 7.75 -9.27
N VAL A 81 8.14 6.70 -9.96
CA VAL A 81 7.92 5.30 -9.54
C VAL A 81 8.66 4.97 -8.24
N ILE A 82 9.90 5.45 -8.08
CA ILE A 82 10.64 5.28 -6.82
C ILE A 82 9.91 5.99 -5.69
N ALA A 83 9.54 7.27 -5.88
CA ALA A 83 8.85 8.06 -4.86
C ALA A 83 7.46 7.49 -4.49
N LEU A 84 6.70 6.98 -5.46
CA LEU A 84 5.42 6.30 -5.20
C LEU A 84 5.61 5.02 -4.39
N GLY A 85 6.60 4.20 -4.72
CA GLY A 85 6.90 2.99 -3.95
C GLY A 85 7.40 3.30 -2.54
N GLU A 86 8.23 4.33 -2.38
CA GLU A 86 8.79 4.76 -1.08
C GLU A 86 7.69 5.36 -0.17
N ILE A 87 6.70 6.06 -0.75
CA ILE A 87 5.47 6.46 -0.06
C ILE A 87 4.60 5.24 0.28
N LEU A 88 4.42 4.28 -0.65
CA LEU A 88 3.62 3.09 -0.42
C LEU A 88 4.21 2.23 0.71
N THR A 89 5.53 2.04 0.76
CA THR A 89 6.21 1.34 1.85
C THR A 89 5.95 2.00 3.20
N LEU A 90 6.02 3.34 3.29
CA LEU A 90 5.71 4.08 4.53
C LEU A 90 4.23 4.00 4.95
N VAL A 91 3.32 3.80 3.99
CA VAL A 91 1.89 3.57 4.29
C VAL A 91 1.68 2.14 4.81
N THR A 92 2.20 1.14 4.11
CA THR A 92 2.08 -0.28 4.51
C THR A 92 2.85 -0.62 5.78
N GLU A 93 3.96 0.07 6.08
CA GLU A 93 4.65 0.01 7.38
C GLU A 93 3.74 0.47 8.52
N ARG A 94 3.02 1.59 8.33
CA ARG A 94 2.04 2.07 9.32
C ARG A 94 0.85 1.11 9.45
N GLU A 95 0.28 0.67 8.33
CA GLU A 95 -0.83 -0.28 8.25
C GLU A 95 -0.50 -1.57 9.03
N LYS A 96 0.69 -2.15 8.82
CA LYS A 96 1.15 -3.34 9.55
C LYS A 96 1.42 -3.11 11.04
N VAL A 97 1.74 -1.89 11.46
CA VAL A 97 1.89 -1.55 12.88
C VAL A 97 0.52 -1.36 13.56
N ASP A 98 -0.49 -0.85 12.85
CA ASP A 98 -1.88 -0.74 13.33
C ASP A 98 -2.53 -2.13 13.48
N ASP A 99 -2.34 -3.02 12.48
CA ASP A 99 -2.74 -4.43 12.54
C ASP A 99 -2.19 -5.10 13.81
N LEU A 100 -0.87 -4.99 14.03
CA LEU A 100 -0.21 -5.63 15.17
C LEU A 100 -0.55 -4.97 16.51
N GLN A 101 -0.86 -3.67 16.56
CA GLN A 101 -1.41 -3.08 17.80
C GLN A 101 -2.80 -3.64 18.13
N THR A 102 -3.60 -3.97 17.12
CA THR A 102 -4.91 -4.61 17.33
C THR A 102 -4.75 -6.04 17.86
N VAL A 103 -3.85 -6.84 17.28
CA VAL A 103 -3.52 -8.20 17.76
C VAL A 103 -2.93 -8.16 19.17
N LEU A 104 -2.04 -7.21 19.47
CA LEU A 104 -1.44 -7.06 20.80
C LEU A 104 -2.43 -6.61 21.87
N ASN A 105 -3.47 -5.83 21.52
CA ASN A 105 -4.54 -5.52 22.47
C ASN A 105 -5.38 -6.77 22.76
N LEU A 106 -5.84 -7.49 21.71
CA LEU A 106 -6.59 -8.74 21.88
C LEU A 106 -5.82 -9.80 22.69
N GLY A 107 -4.51 -9.91 22.46
CA GLY A 107 -3.63 -10.78 23.23
C GLY A 107 -3.47 -10.37 24.69
N LEU A 108 -3.47 -9.07 24.99
CA LEU A 108 -3.37 -8.54 26.34
C LEU A 108 -4.70 -8.68 27.10
N ASP A 109 -5.80 -8.26 26.49
CA ASP A 109 -7.16 -8.38 27.04
C ASP A 109 -7.46 -9.83 27.45
N PHE A 110 -7.09 -10.80 26.61
CA PHE A 110 -7.25 -12.23 26.92
C PHE A 110 -6.32 -12.69 28.05
N LEU A 111 -5.05 -12.26 28.08
CA LEU A 111 -4.13 -12.61 29.18
C LEU A 111 -4.59 -12.02 30.53
N GLU A 112 -5.29 -10.88 30.51
CA GLU A 112 -5.98 -10.33 31.68
C GLU A 112 -7.21 -11.18 32.04
N ASN A 113 -8.05 -11.55 31.07
CA ASN A 113 -9.22 -12.41 31.30
C ASN A 113 -8.86 -13.79 31.86
N ALA A 114 -7.75 -14.40 31.43
CA ALA A 114 -7.29 -15.69 31.97
C ALA A 114 -7.01 -15.57 33.47
N ILE A 115 -6.22 -14.56 33.88
CA ILE A 115 -5.95 -14.27 35.30
C ILE A 115 -7.26 -13.97 36.08
N GLU A 116 -8.27 -13.37 35.46
CA GLU A 116 -9.56 -13.11 36.09
C GLU A 116 -10.42 -14.39 36.23
N ASN A 117 -10.40 -15.28 35.22
CA ASN A 117 -11.05 -16.60 35.27
C ASN A 117 -10.45 -17.49 36.37
N ASP A 118 -9.12 -17.66 36.39
CA ASP A 118 -8.39 -18.42 37.42
C ASP A 118 -8.77 -17.95 38.84
N LEU A 119 -8.97 -16.63 39.01
CA LEU A 119 -9.36 -16.03 40.28
C LEU A 119 -10.84 -16.22 40.61
N GLU A 120 -11.75 -16.28 39.63
CA GLU A 120 -13.16 -16.60 39.85
C GLU A 120 -13.33 -18.07 40.25
N GLU A 121 -12.62 -18.99 39.59
CA GLU A 121 -12.58 -20.41 39.92
C GLU A 121 -12.02 -20.66 41.32
N LEU A 122 -10.85 -20.08 41.65
CA LEU A 122 -10.27 -20.09 43.00
C LEU A 122 -11.24 -19.53 44.07
N GLU A 123 -12.12 -18.58 43.73
CA GLU A 123 -13.18 -18.12 44.65
C GLU A 123 -14.28 -19.18 44.81
N GLU A 124 -14.86 -19.70 43.73
CA GLU A 124 -15.94 -20.70 43.77
C GLU A 124 -15.54 -21.96 44.58
N GLU A 125 -14.37 -22.52 44.26
CA GLU A 125 -13.72 -23.66 44.93
C GLU A 125 -13.57 -23.44 46.44
N ALA A 126 -12.80 -22.42 46.84
CA ALA A 126 -12.50 -22.17 48.24
C ALA A 126 -13.78 -21.77 49.03
N GLN A 127 -14.76 -21.15 48.36
CA GLN A 127 -16.05 -20.83 48.96
C GLN A 127 -16.91 -22.09 49.13
N SER A 128 -16.87 -23.03 48.19
CA SER A 128 -17.51 -24.35 48.28
C SER A 128 -16.97 -25.14 49.48
N ILE A 129 -15.64 -25.27 49.60
CA ILE A 129 -14.97 -25.92 50.74
C ILE A 129 -15.33 -25.21 52.05
N SER A 130 -15.35 -23.87 52.08
CA SER A 130 -15.69 -23.08 53.28
C SER A 130 -17.16 -23.25 53.70
N GLN A 131 -18.09 -23.31 52.74
CA GLN A 131 -19.50 -23.59 53.00
C GLN A 131 -19.69 -25.02 53.53
N TYR A 132 -19.05 -26.02 52.92
CA TYR A 132 -19.09 -27.41 53.40
C TYR A 132 -18.51 -27.55 54.82
N ALA A 133 -17.36 -26.92 55.10
CA ALA A 133 -16.77 -26.83 56.43
C ALA A 133 -17.72 -26.18 57.45
N SER A 134 -18.43 -25.12 57.06
CA SER A 134 -19.36 -24.40 57.93
C SER A 134 -20.59 -25.25 58.27
N VAL A 135 -21.21 -25.87 57.26
CA VAL A 135 -22.46 -26.67 57.35
C VAL A 135 -22.27 -27.99 58.09
N THR A 136 -21.21 -28.74 57.81
CA THR A 136 -20.99 -30.09 58.39
C THR A 136 -20.76 -30.13 59.89
N GLY A 137 -20.35 -28.99 60.49
CA GLY A 137 -19.97 -28.95 61.89
C GLY A 137 -18.54 -29.43 62.20
N ALA A 138 -17.74 -29.80 61.18
CA ALA A 138 -16.38 -30.31 61.32
C ALA A 138 -15.49 -29.44 62.23
N ASN A 139 -14.80 -30.03 63.20
CA ASN A 139 -13.93 -29.31 64.11
C ASN A 139 -12.58 -29.02 63.46
N LEU A 140 -12.39 -27.80 62.95
CA LEU A 140 -11.13 -27.36 62.33
C LEU A 140 -9.93 -27.28 63.31
N ASN A 141 -10.09 -27.66 64.58
CA ASN A 141 -8.96 -27.87 65.50
C ASN A 141 -8.56 -29.36 65.61
N ASN A 142 -9.21 -30.25 64.87
CA ASN A 142 -8.88 -31.66 64.73
C ASN A 142 -8.42 -31.93 63.28
N PRO A 143 -7.12 -32.21 63.04
CA PRO A 143 -6.59 -32.41 61.69
C PRO A 143 -7.38 -33.39 60.84
N SER A 144 -7.75 -34.56 61.35
CA SER A 144 -8.48 -35.57 60.59
C SER A 144 -9.94 -35.22 60.26
N GLU A 145 -10.51 -34.18 60.89
CA GLU A 145 -11.80 -33.61 60.47
C GLU A 145 -11.61 -32.51 59.41
N ALA A 146 -10.52 -31.74 59.46
CA ALA A 146 -10.18 -30.78 58.42
C ALA A 146 -9.71 -31.49 57.12
N GLU A 147 -8.95 -32.58 57.25
CA GLU A 147 -8.52 -33.46 56.16
C GLU A 147 -9.72 -34.05 55.39
N GLN A 148 -10.80 -34.43 56.11
CA GLN A 148 -12.09 -34.87 55.53
C GLN A 148 -12.97 -33.74 54.98
N VAL A 149 -12.64 -32.48 55.27
CA VAL A 149 -13.26 -31.32 54.62
C VAL A 149 -12.56 -31.04 53.29
N LEU A 150 -11.23 -31.14 53.26
CA LEU A 150 -10.41 -30.95 52.07
C LEU A 150 -10.67 -32.06 51.02
N THR A 151 -10.42 -33.33 51.41
CA THR A 151 -10.45 -34.51 50.53
C THR A 151 -11.83 -34.98 50.06
N LYS A 152 -12.89 -34.19 50.30
CA LYS A 152 -14.28 -34.54 49.95
C LYS A 152 -15.01 -33.48 49.12
N ASN A 153 -14.38 -32.33 48.90
CA ASN A 153 -14.80 -31.35 47.90
C ASN A 153 -13.88 -31.36 46.68
N LEU A 154 -12.65 -31.87 46.80
CA LEU A 154 -11.80 -32.26 45.67
C LEU A 154 -12.43 -33.44 44.90
N GLU A 155 -13.20 -33.13 43.86
CA GLU A 155 -13.11 -33.89 42.62
C GLU A 155 -11.78 -33.46 41.93
N LEU A 156 -11.15 -34.33 41.14
CA LEU A 156 -9.68 -34.49 41.19
C LEU A 156 -8.92 -34.20 39.90
N ASP A 157 -9.21 -33.04 39.31
CA ASP A 157 -8.41 -32.36 38.28
C ASP A 157 -7.94 -31.06 38.96
N ALA A 158 -6.62 -30.89 39.15
CA ALA A 158 -6.13 -30.29 40.40
C ALA A 158 -4.74 -29.63 40.34
N ASP A 159 -4.66 -28.52 39.61
CA ASP A 159 -3.41 -27.89 39.18
C ASP A 159 -2.93 -26.76 40.11
N GLU A 160 -3.71 -26.42 41.15
CA GLU A 160 -3.33 -25.34 42.05
C GLU A 160 -2.27 -25.76 43.07
N SER A 161 -1.27 -24.88 43.22
CA SER A 161 -0.08 -25.16 44.02
C SER A 161 -0.36 -25.40 45.51
N PHE A 162 -1.51 -25.00 46.06
CA PHE A 162 -1.91 -25.37 47.43
C PHE A 162 -3.41 -25.23 47.73
N TYR A 163 -3.92 -26.17 48.52
CA TYR A 163 -5.21 -26.12 49.20
C TYR A 163 -4.98 -26.27 50.70
N ILE A 164 -5.42 -25.29 51.51
CA ILE A 164 -5.03 -25.18 52.92
C ILE A 164 -6.23 -24.78 53.78
N ILE A 165 -6.45 -25.50 54.88
CA ILE A 165 -7.40 -25.11 55.93
C ILE A 165 -6.61 -24.63 57.14
N THR A 166 -6.99 -23.47 57.68
CA THR A 166 -6.39 -22.89 58.89
C THR A 166 -7.36 -22.81 60.06
N ASN A 167 -6.81 -22.76 61.28
CA ASN A 167 -7.55 -22.46 62.51
C ASN A 167 -7.73 -20.93 62.73
N PRO A 168 -8.45 -20.46 63.77
CA PRO A 168 -8.70 -19.03 64.00
C PRO A 168 -7.47 -18.21 64.41
N GLN A 169 -6.26 -18.76 64.34
CA GLN A 169 -4.98 -18.05 64.51
C GLN A 169 -4.16 -18.05 63.21
N GLY A 170 -4.75 -18.45 62.08
CA GLY A 170 -4.07 -18.55 60.80
C GLY A 170 -2.96 -19.59 60.81
N LYS A 171 -3.21 -20.77 61.43
CA LYS A 171 -2.29 -21.91 61.39
C LYS A 171 -2.89 -23.10 60.65
N THR A 172 -2.11 -23.75 59.79
CA THR A 172 -2.57 -24.90 59.01
C THR A 172 -3.00 -26.07 59.89
N VAL A 173 -4.10 -26.73 59.51
CA VAL A 173 -4.69 -27.88 60.22
C VAL A 173 -5.06 -29.03 59.29
N ALA A 174 -5.27 -28.74 58.01
CA ALA A 174 -5.12 -29.65 56.88
C ALA A 174 -4.52 -28.88 55.71
N GLN A 175 -3.79 -29.57 54.83
CA GLN A 175 -3.18 -28.98 53.64
C GLN A 175 -2.86 -30.07 52.61
N ARG A 176 -2.98 -29.71 51.32
CA ARG A 176 -2.38 -30.37 50.15
C ARG A 176 -1.56 -29.29 49.45
N ILE A 177 -0.34 -29.59 49.04
CA ILE A 177 0.58 -28.61 48.41
C ILE A 177 1.31 -29.31 47.28
N LEU A 178 1.31 -28.68 46.11
CA LEU A 178 1.82 -29.20 44.85
C LEU A 178 2.92 -28.27 44.31
N THR A 179 3.96 -28.86 43.72
CA THR A 179 5.09 -28.13 43.11
C THR A 179 5.45 -28.79 41.78
N LEU A 180 5.92 -28.01 40.81
CA LEU A 180 6.38 -28.53 39.51
C LEU A 180 7.54 -29.53 39.69
N ASP A 181 7.55 -30.66 38.97
CA ASP A 181 8.72 -31.55 38.85
C ASP A 181 9.75 -31.01 37.85
N GLU A 182 10.34 -29.84 38.16
CA GLU A 182 11.40 -29.20 37.37
C GLU A 182 12.74 -29.16 38.14
N ASP A 183 13.88 -29.33 37.45
CA ASP A 183 15.19 -28.99 38.02
C ASP A 183 15.35 -27.46 38.11
N PHE A 184 14.83 -26.88 39.18
CA PHE A 184 14.92 -25.44 39.50
C PHE A 184 16.36 -24.91 39.60
N SER A 185 17.39 -25.78 39.66
CA SER A 185 18.79 -25.34 39.57
C SER A 185 19.20 -24.93 38.14
N THR A 186 18.37 -25.26 37.15
CA THR A 186 18.49 -24.87 35.76
C THR A 186 17.47 -23.79 35.38
N TYR A 187 17.56 -23.32 34.13
CA TYR A 187 16.56 -22.44 33.52
C TYR A 187 15.75 -23.26 32.51
N PRO A 188 14.42 -23.10 32.49
CA PRO A 188 13.53 -23.91 31.68
C PRO A 188 13.79 -23.73 30.18
N ALA A 189 13.57 -24.81 29.44
CA ALA A 189 13.52 -24.78 27.99
C ALA A 189 12.27 -24.05 27.48
N LEU A 190 12.31 -23.65 26.22
CA LEU A 190 11.12 -23.31 25.43
C LEU A 190 10.52 -24.62 24.87
N PRO A 191 9.18 -24.74 24.76
CA PRO A 191 8.54 -25.91 24.16
C PRO A 191 8.67 -25.88 22.62
N ASP A 192 8.56 -27.05 21.99
CA ASP A 192 8.73 -27.20 20.53
C ASP A 192 7.43 -26.93 19.78
N PHE A 193 7.00 -25.67 19.75
CA PHE A 193 5.76 -25.20 19.12
C PHE A 193 5.59 -25.65 17.65
N ASP A 194 6.68 -25.87 16.91
CA ASP A 194 6.64 -26.36 15.51
C ASP A 194 6.17 -27.83 15.43
N SER A 195 6.27 -28.60 16.53
CA SER A 195 5.78 -29.99 16.59
C SER A 195 4.30 -30.09 16.98
N PHE A 196 3.78 -29.18 17.82
CA PHE A 196 2.37 -29.13 18.19
C PHE A 196 1.48 -28.72 17.01
N ALA A 197 1.84 -27.63 16.31
CA ALA A 197 1.12 -27.17 15.11
C ALA A 197 1.23 -28.15 13.91
N ALA A 198 2.04 -29.20 14.03
CA ALA A 198 2.09 -30.31 13.08
C ALA A 198 1.21 -31.51 13.49
N ALA A 199 0.84 -31.64 14.78
CA ALA A 199 -0.07 -32.67 15.29
C ALA A 199 -1.53 -32.32 14.97
N GLU A 200 -2.00 -31.12 15.37
CA GLU A 200 -3.33 -30.59 15.00
C GLU A 200 -3.62 -30.71 13.48
N ALA A 201 -2.58 -30.50 12.67
CA ALA A 201 -2.66 -30.52 11.22
C ALA A 201 -2.71 -31.94 10.59
N GLU A 202 -2.43 -33.01 11.34
CA GLU A 202 -2.60 -34.39 10.90
C GLU A 202 -3.90 -35.05 11.41
N GLU A 203 -4.55 -34.50 12.45
CA GLU A 203 -5.74 -35.11 13.09
C GLU A 203 -7.10 -34.57 12.62
N GLY A 204 -7.11 -33.56 11.75
CA GLY A 204 -8.32 -32.91 11.22
C GLY A 204 -9.27 -33.71 10.30
N GLU A 205 -9.32 -35.06 10.37
CA GLU A 205 -10.34 -35.89 9.70
C GLU A 205 -10.85 -37.06 10.59
N GLU A 206 -12.08 -36.91 11.11
CA GLU A 206 -12.96 -37.95 11.73
C GLU A 206 -12.59 -38.55 13.11
N ASN A 207 -12.98 -37.86 14.20
CA ASN A 207 -13.73 -38.42 15.34
C ASN A 207 -14.58 -37.31 16.02
N ASP A 208 -15.62 -37.70 16.77
CA ASP A 208 -16.65 -36.83 17.40
C ASP A 208 -16.92 -37.27 18.87
N ASP A 209 -16.05 -38.12 19.45
CA ASP A 209 -16.21 -38.78 20.76
C ASP A 209 -14.88 -38.68 21.58
N ASP A 210 -15.00 -38.37 22.87
CA ASP A 210 -14.01 -38.48 23.98
C ASP A 210 -12.78 -37.52 24.03
N ASP A 211 -12.99 -36.33 24.62
CA ASP A 211 -12.22 -35.65 25.70
C ASP A 211 -10.66 -35.53 25.72
N ASP A 212 -9.88 -35.98 24.74
CA ASP A 212 -8.39 -36.00 24.79
C ASP A 212 -7.66 -34.70 24.33
N ASP A 213 -8.34 -33.59 24.03
CA ASP A 213 -7.74 -32.38 23.39
C ASP A 213 -6.85 -31.49 24.32
N ASP A 214 -6.99 -31.60 25.65
CA ASP A 214 -6.45 -30.60 26.60
C ASP A 214 -5.00 -30.87 27.11
N GLU A 215 -4.44 -32.09 26.99
CA GLU A 215 -3.13 -32.50 27.57
C GLU A 215 -1.89 -31.72 27.02
N ALA A 216 -2.04 -30.77 26.09
CA ALA A 216 -0.96 -30.26 25.26
C ALA A 216 0.14 -29.45 25.99
N PHE A 217 -0.18 -28.78 27.11
CA PHE A 217 0.77 -27.90 27.83
C PHE A 217 0.81 -28.09 29.35
N GLU A 218 0.05 -29.06 29.90
CA GLU A 218 0.06 -29.40 31.32
C GLU A 218 1.48 -29.61 31.86
N GLN A 219 1.70 -29.23 33.13
CA GLN A 219 3.00 -29.40 33.78
C GLN A 219 2.91 -30.33 34.99
N GLU A 220 3.59 -31.48 34.94
CA GLU A 220 3.60 -32.49 36.02
C GLU A 220 3.89 -31.89 37.43
N LEU A 221 2.95 -32.08 38.37
CA LEU A 221 3.00 -31.61 39.75
C LEU A 221 3.26 -32.76 40.76
N GLU A 222 4.26 -32.61 41.65
CA GLU A 222 4.47 -33.52 42.80
C GLU A 222 3.88 -32.94 44.11
N GLU A 223 3.18 -33.78 44.89
CA GLU A 223 2.64 -33.39 46.20
C GLU A 223 3.71 -33.43 47.31
N ILE A 224 4.00 -32.27 47.92
CA ILE A 224 5.05 -32.12 48.93
C ILE A 224 4.53 -32.21 50.38
N SER A 225 4.95 -33.27 51.09
CA SER A 225 4.52 -33.55 52.46
C SER A 225 5.21 -32.65 53.49
N LEU A 226 4.43 -31.75 54.11
CA LEU A 226 4.89 -30.76 55.09
C LEU A 226 4.15 -30.85 56.45
N PRO A 227 4.80 -30.43 57.56
CA PRO A 227 4.20 -30.53 58.89
C PRO A 227 3.12 -29.47 59.14
N LEU A 228 1.95 -29.92 59.63
CA LEU A 228 0.84 -29.06 60.04
C LEU A 228 1.21 -28.06 61.15
N GLY A 229 0.46 -26.96 61.21
CA GLY A 229 0.62 -25.88 62.19
C GLY A 229 1.49 -24.72 61.71
N ILE A 230 1.79 -24.68 60.40
CA ILE A 230 2.48 -23.59 59.71
C ILE A 230 1.71 -22.28 59.95
N PRO A 231 2.36 -21.21 60.44
CA PRO A 231 1.72 -19.91 60.54
C PRO A 231 1.63 -19.26 59.15
N LEU A 232 0.41 -18.87 58.76
CA LEU A 232 0.07 -18.07 57.59
C LEU A 232 -0.71 -16.79 57.96
N GLY A 233 -1.17 -16.65 59.22
CA GLY A 233 -1.87 -15.45 59.71
C GLY A 233 -1.03 -14.17 59.79
N ASP A 234 0.25 -14.20 59.37
CA ASP A 234 1.10 -13.05 59.09
C ASP A 234 1.10 -12.60 57.62
N LEU A 235 0.58 -13.42 56.69
CA LEU A 235 0.37 -13.05 55.28
C LEU A 235 -0.76 -12.00 55.16
N PRO A 236 -0.62 -10.92 54.34
CA PRO A 236 -1.56 -9.80 54.32
C PRO A 236 -3.03 -10.17 54.05
N ILE A 237 -3.31 -10.91 52.97
CA ILE A 237 -4.67 -11.32 52.58
C ILE A 237 -5.35 -12.18 53.65
N VAL A 238 -4.67 -13.23 54.14
CA VAL A 238 -5.17 -14.12 55.22
C VAL A 238 -5.43 -13.33 56.50
N LYS A 239 -4.52 -12.43 56.85
CA LYS A 239 -4.64 -11.56 58.01
C LYS A 239 -5.79 -10.56 57.88
N GLU A 240 -6.18 -10.18 56.67
CA GLU A 240 -7.35 -9.33 56.41
C GLU A 240 -8.64 -10.11 56.65
N VAL A 241 -8.78 -11.28 56.01
CA VAL A 241 -9.93 -12.20 56.19
C VAL A 241 -10.13 -12.60 57.66
N LEU A 242 -9.04 -12.89 58.38
CA LEU A 242 -9.06 -13.18 59.83
C LEU A 242 -9.52 -12.00 60.71
N GLN A 243 -9.55 -10.76 60.19
CA GLN A 243 -10.00 -9.56 60.89
C GLN A 243 -11.37 -9.05 60.43
N THR A 244 -11.69 -9.17 59.14
CA THR A 244 -12.96 -8.71 58.55
C THR A 244 -14.07 -9.75 58.67
N GLY A 245 -13.73 -11.03 58.55
CA GLY A 245 -14.71 -12.10 58.37
C GLY A 245 -15.40 -12.09 56.99
N ALA A 246 -14.81 -11.43 56.00
CA ALA A 246 -15.19 -11.47 54.59
C ALA A 246 -14.12 -12.20 53.78
N GLY A 247 -14.50 -12.88 52.70
CA GLY A 247 -13.56 -13.48 51.74
C GLY A 247 -12.79 -12.42 50.96
N VAL A 248 -11.61 -12.80 50.46
CA VAL A 248 -10.79 -11.98 49.56
C VAL A 248 -10.08 -12.90 48.56
N THR A 249 -10.17 -12.58 47.29
CA THR A 249 -9.51 -13.29 46.19
C THR A 249 -8.72 -12.29 45.35
N SER A 250 -7.46 -12.60 45.02
CA SER A 250 -6.50 -11.63 44.45
C SER A 250 -5.21 -12.29 43.95
N VAL A 251 -4.52 -11.63 43.02
CA VAL A 251 -3.08 -11.80 42.84
C VAL A 251 -2.34 -11.20 44.05
N GLU A 252 -1.38 -11.91 44.62
CA GLU A 252 -0.56 -11.47 45.75
C GLU A 252 0.95 -11.65 45.46
N LEU A 253 1.78 -10.83 46.11
CA LEU A 253 3.23 -11.07 46.20
C LEU A 253 3.58 -11.71 47.56
N VAL A 254 3.90 -12.99 47.53
CA VAL A 254 4.23 -13.80 48.72
C VAL A 254 5.74 -13.82 48.92
N SER A 255 6.20 -13.50 50.13
CA SER A 255 7.64 -13.47 50.44
C SER A 255 8.26 -14.87 50.53
N HIS A 256 9.56 -14.95 50.27
CA HIS A 256 10.39 -16.15 50.39
C HIS A 256 10.25 -16.80 51.78
N THR A 257 10.09 -15.99 52.83
CA THR A 257 9.92 -16.47 54.23
C THR A 257 8.55 -17.14 54.47
N ILE A 258 7.57 -16.97 53.59
CA ILE A 258 6.28 -17.68 53.64
C ILE A 258 6.31 -18.87 52.68
N LEU A 259 6.88 -18.70 51.47
CA LEU A 259 7.07 -19.78 50.51
C LEU A 259 7.99 -20.89 51.04
N GLU A 260 9.00 -20.57 51.85
CA GLU A 260 9.85 -21.55 52.56
C GLU A 260 9.03 -22.40 53.55
N ARG A 261 7.99 -21.83 54.16
CA ARG A 261 7.07 -22.58 55.05
C ARG A 261 6.10 -23.46 54.27
N LEU A 262 5.78 -23.07 53.03
CA LEU A 262 4.94 -23.81 52.09
C LEU A 262 5.75 -24.78 51.22
N GLY A 263 7.08 -24.78 51.28
CA GLY A 263 7.96 -25.59 50.44
C GLY A 263 8.21 -25.04 49.02
N LEU A 264 7.35 -24.17 48.52
CA LEU A 264 7.37 -23.59 47.16
C LEU A 264 8.50 -22.57 46.89
N ALA A 265 9.48 -22.46 47.78
CA ALA A 265 10.55 -21.46 47.70
C ALA A 265 11.55 -21.68 46.56
N GLU A 266 11.74 -22.92 46.09
CA GLU A 266 12.64 -23.23 44.96
C GLU A 266 11.92 -22.99 43.62
N GLN A 267 10.64 -23.37 43.46
CA GLN A 267 9.84 -22.99 42.29
C GLN A 267 9.73 -21.47 42.14
N ALA A 268 9.53 -20.75 43.26
CA ALA A 268 9.53 -19.28 43.26
C ALA A 268 10.88 -18.65 42.90
N ALA A 269 11.99 -19.41 42.89
CA ALA A 269 13.32 -18.89 42.58
C ALA A 269 13.53 -18.72 41.06
N ILE A 270 13.29 -17.51 40.57
CA ILE A 270 13.35 -17.17 39.13
C ILE A 270 14.78 -17.13 38.55
N GLY A 271 15.80 -17.06 39.40
CA GLY A 271 17.21 -16.99 39.00
C GLY A 271 17.56 -15.71 38.24
N LEU A 272 18.15 -14.71 38.92
CA LEU A 272 18.40 -13.40 38.31
C LEU A 272 19.36 -13.48 37.10
N ARG A 273 18.83 -13.23 35.89
CA ARG A 273 19.55 -13.24 34.61
C ARG A 273 19.90 -11.82 34.18
N GLY A 274 21.15 -11.60 33.76
CA GLY A 274 21.63 -10.31 33.28
C GLY A 274 21.31 -10.08 31.80
N GLN A 275 20.56 -9.03 31.46
CA GLN A 275 20.31 -8.63 30.08
C GLN A 275 21.33 -7.60 29.56
N ASN A 276 21.72 -7.69 28.29
CA ASN A 276 22.67 -6.75 27.70
C ASN A 276 22.00 -5.38 27.46
N THR A 277 22.52 -4.34 28.12
CA THR A 277 22.05 -2.95 27.99
C THR A 277 23.07 -2.01 27.33
N GLU A 278 24.22 -2.52 26.90
CA GLU A 278 25.30 -1.68 26.37
C GLU A 278 24.91 -1.05 25.03
N GLY A 279 24.78 0.28 25.02
CA GLY A 279 24.39 1.06 23.83
C GLY A 279 22.88 1.32 23.69
N LEU A 280 22.04 0.76 24.56
CA LEU A 280 20.62 1.14 24.62
C LEU A 280 20.44 2.56 25.16
N ALA A 281 19.33 3.20 24.76
CA ALA A 281 18.88 4.45 25.36
C ALA A 281 18.31 4.21 26.78
N GLU A 282 18.36 5.22 27.63
CA GLU A 282 18.10 5.09 29.08
C GLU A 282 16.67 4.62 29.41
N ASP A 283 15.70 4.99 28.58
CA ASP A 283 14.30 4.55 28.58
C ASP A 283 14.14 3.05 28.25
N LYS A 284 15.04 2.49 27.44
CA LYS A 284 15.06 1.07 27.03
C LYS A 284 15.86 0.18 27.99
N THR A 285 16.78 0.74 28.78
CA THR A 285 17.40 0.00 29.92
C THR A 285 16.39 -0.20 31.05
N PRO A 286 16.50 -1.21 31.92
CA PRO A 286 15.71 -1.30 33.15
C PRO A 286 15.97 -0.13 34.13
N PHE A 287 15.22 -0.09 35.23
CA PHE A 287 15.60 0.71 36.40
C PHE A 287 16.89 0.16 37.06
N PRO A 288 17.62 0.95 37.87
CA PRO A 288 18.70 0.42 38.70
C PRO A 288 18.27 -0.80 39.53
N GLU A 289 19.22 -1.69 39.79
CA GLU A 289 19.01 -2.86 40.66
C GLU A 289 18.62 -2.41 42.08
N GLY A 290 17.63 -3.07 42.68
CA GLY A 290 17.05 -2.68 43.97
C GLY A 290 16.10 -1.46 43.93
N THR A 291 15.59 -1.08 42.75
CA THR A 291 14.49 -0.09 42.64
C THR A 291 13.16 -0.69 43.08
N TYR A 292 12.90 -1.93 42.65
CA TYR A 292 11.84 -2.80 43.19
C TYR A 292 12.53 -3.94 43.94
N ASP A 293 12.07 -4.24 45.15
CA ASP A 293 12.59 -5.35 45.95
C ASP A 293 11.73 -6.59 45.75
N ILE A 294 12.39 -7.68 45.36
CA ILE A 294 11.79 -8.99 45.10
C ILE A 294 12.57 -10.12 45.80
N GLU A 295 13.21 -9.79 46.93
CA GLU A 295 13.95 -10.71 47.79
C GLU A 295 15.04 -11.52 47.04
N GLN A 296 15.73 -10.86 46.10
CA GLN A 296 16.74 -11.45 45.20
C GLN A 296 16.20 -12.50 44.21
N GLY A 297 14.94 -12.36 43.76
CA GLY A 297 14.33 -13.30 42.81
C GLY A 297 13.65 -14.48 43.48
N ARG A 298 13.05 -14.25 44.65
CA ARG A 298 12.44 -15.30 45.50
C ARG A 298 11.05 -14.95 46.02
N ILE A 299 10.51 -13.81 45.59
CA ILE A 299 9.11 -13.46 45.80
C ILE A 299 8.27 -14.26 44.81
N GLY A 300 7.19 -14.87 45.28
CA GLY A 300 6.22 -15.56 44.44
C GLY A 300 5.10 -14.62 44.06
N MET A 301 4.75 -14.55 42.78
CA MET A 301 3.46 -14.05 42.33
C MET A 301 2.46 -15.21 42.41
N VAL A 302 1.38 -15.03 43.16
CA VAL A 302 0.46 -16.11 43.52
C VAL A 302 -0.97 -15.64 43.33
N LEU A 303 -1.76 -16.37 42.54
CA LEU A 303 -3.21 -16.23 42.54
C LEU A 303 -3.73 -16.85 43.84
N MET A 304 -4.54 -16.14 44.63
CA MET A 304 -4.93 -16.62 45.95
C MET A 304 -6.35 -16.22 46.33
N SER A 305 -7.14 -17.23 46.70
CA SER A 305 -8.46 -17.09 47.31
C SER A 305 -8.37 -17.44 48.80
N VAL A 306 -8.99 -16.62 49.66
CA VAL A 306 -9.03 -16.86 51.10
C VAL A 306 -10.43 -16.63 51.64
N GLN A 307 -11.09 -17.72 52.06
CA GLN A 307 -12.50 -17.72 52.43
C GLN A 307 -12.71 -18.06 53.92
N PRO A 308 -13.47 -17.25 54.68
CA PRO A 308 -13.63 -17.42 56.13
C PRO A 308 -14.63 -18.53 56.47
N VAL A 309 -14.22 -19.51 57.29
CA VAL A 309 -15.14 -20.54 57.79
C VAL A 309 -15.84 -20.01 59.05
N ILE A 310 -17.15 -19.82 58.97
CA ILE A 310 -17.95 -19.18 60.04
C ILE A 310 -18.99 -20.15 60.58
N ARG A 311 -18.96 -20.40 61.90
CA ARG A 311 -19.94 -21.24 62.59
C ARG A 311 -20.53 -20.52 63.79
N ASN A 312 -21.86 -20.55 63.93
CA ASN A 312 -22.58 -19.86 65.02
C ASN A 312 -22.20 -18.37 65.16
N ASN A 313 -21.97 -17.68 64.02
CA ASN A 313 -21.50 -16.30 63.95
C ASN A 313 -20.10 -16.08 64.60
N GLN A 314 -19.26 -17.11 64.66
CA GLN A 314 -17.85 -17.04 65.06
C GLN A 314 -16.96 -17.58 63.95
N LEU A 315 -15.85 -16.89 63.68
CA LEU A 315 -14.80 -17.38 62.79
C LEU A 315 -14.12 -18.60 63.41
N VAL A 316 -14.19 -19.76 62.74
CA VAL A 316 -13.60 -21.03 63.20
C VAL A 316 -12.37 -21.46 62.40
N GLY A 317 -12.06 -20.77 61.30
CA GLY A 317 -10.90 -21.01 60.45
C GLY A 317 -10.96 -20.22 59.14
N THR A 318 -10.05 -20.51 58.22
CA THR A 318 -10.14 -20.10 56.80
C THR A 318 -9.87 -21.30 55.91
N VAL A 319 -10.44 -21.28 54.70
CA VAL A 319 -9.87 -21.98 53.54
C VAL A 319 -8.93 -20.99 52.84
N ILE A 320 -7.84 -21.48 52.28
CA ILE A 320 -6.86 -20.76 51.47
C ILE A 320 -6.55 -21.67 50.27
N GLN A 321 -6.63 -21.14 49.06
CA GLN A 321 -6.36 -21.85 47.81
C GLN A 321 -5.52 -20.95 46.92
N GLY A 322 -4.67 -21.51 46.04
CA GLY A 322 -3.91 -20.66 45.12
C GLY A 322 -2.78 -21.32 44.33
N THR A 323 -2.40 -20.61 43.26
CA THR A 323 -1.50 -21.08 42.20
C THR A 323 -0.29 -20.17 42.08
N LEU A 324 0.92 -20.74 42.07
CA LEU A 324 2.19 -20.01 41.99
C LEU A 324 2.59 -19.77 40.52
N LEU A 325 2.37 -18.55 40.05
CA LEU A 325 2.69 -18.11 38.67
C LEU A 325 4.19 -17.95 38.39
N ASN A 326 5.05 -18.17 39.40
CA ASN A 326 6.48 -18.35 39.13
C ASN A 326 6.68 -19.78 38.58
N ARG A 327 7.25 -19.86 37.38
CA ARG A 327 7.54 -21.12 36.65
C ARG A 327 6.34 -21.97 36.15
N ASN A 328 5.09 -21.64 36.45
CA ASN A 328 3.96 -22.11 35.63
C ASN A 328 4.01 -21.36 34.27
N TYR A 329 3.91 -22.07 33.14
CA TYR A 329 4.07 -21.56 31.78
C TYR A 329 2.82 -21.67 30.90
N GLU A 330 1.89 -22.52 31.30
CA GLU A 330 0.55 -22.79 30.74
C GLU A 330 -0.10 -21.51 30.16
N ILE A 331 -0.51 -20.60 31.03
CA ILE A 331 -1.13 -19.28 30.75
C ILE A 331 -0.30 -18.34 29.85
N VAL A 332 0.97 -18.65 29.57
CA VAL A 332 1.80 -17.90 28.60
C VAL A 332 2.20 -18.72 27.36
N ASP A 333 1.99 -20.04 27.33
CA ASP A 333 2.29 -20.92 26.20
C ASP A 333 1.04 -21.15 25.35
N GLU A 334 -0.10 -21.54 25.94
CA GLU A 334 -1.41 -21.62 25.27
C GLU A 334 -1.70 -20.33 24.50
N LYS A 335 -1.46 -19.20 25.17
CA LYS A 335 -1.72 -17.85 24.72
C LYS A 335 -1.18 -17.55 23.31
N LYS A 336 -0.05 -18.17 22.95
CA LYS A 336 0.62 -18.01 21.66
C LYS A 336 -0.11 -18.72 20.53
N ILE A 337 -0.80 -19.83 20.82
CA ILE A 337 -1.56 -20.63 19.86
C ILE A 337 -2.86 -19.90 19.52
N GLU A 338 -3.65 -19.54 20.53
CA GLU A 338 -5.00 -19.00 20.34
C GLU A 338 -5.05 -17.62 19.66
N THR A 339 -4.00 -16.80 19.79
CA THR A 339 -4.06 -15.37 19.42
C THR A 339 -2.96 -14.86 18.49
N ASP A 340 -2.16 -15.76 17.89
CA ASP A 340 -1.08 -15.40 16.93
C ASP A 340 -0.02 -14.42 17.51
N VAL A 341 0.05 -14.35 18.84
CA VAL A 341 0.98 -13.49 19.59
C VAL A 341 2.28 -14.25 19.85
N ALA A 342 3.37 -13.82 19.23
CA ALA A 342 4.65 -14.53 19.30
C ALA A 342 5.21 -14.73 20.72
N VAL A 343 4.96 -13.79 21.67
CA VAL A 343 5.32 -13.95 23.09
C VAL A 343 4.31 -13.38 24.09
N ALA A 344 4.12 -14.08 25.22
CA ALA A 344 3.38 -13.66 26.40
C ALA A 344 4.28 -13.74 27.67
N THR A 345 4.00 -12.96 28.71
CA THR A 345 4.86 -12.82 29.90
C THR A 345 4.13 -12.23 31.11
N LEU A 346 4.39 -12.80 32.29
CA LEU A 346 4.01 -12.25 33.59
C LEU A 346 5.25 -11.73 34.34
N PHE A 347 5.13 -10.55 34.96
CA PHE A 347 6.18 -9.95 35.78
C PHE A 347 5.73 -9.73 37.23
N ALA A 348 6.53 -10.15 38.21
CA ALA A 348 6.47 -9.62 39.56
C ALA A 348 7.29 -8.32 39.63
N GLN A 349 6.63 -7.21 39.97
CA GLN A 349 7.17 -5.86 39.78
C GLN A 349 7.74 -5.71 38.35
N ASP A 350 9.04 -5.44 38.19
CA ASP A 350 9.67 -5.32 36.86
C ASP A 350 10.46 -6.56 36.40
N TRP A 351 10.29 -7.73 37.04
CA TRP A 351 11.02 -8.98 36.74
C TRP A 351 10.11 -10.11 36.22
N ARG A 352 10.51 -10.79 35.14
CA ARG A 352 9.77 -11.93 34.55
C ARG A 352 9.75 -13.13 35.50
N VAL A 353 8.55 -13.57 35.87
CA VAL A 353 8.30 -14.78 36.70
C VAL A 353 7.82 -15.97 35.87
N SER A 354 7.06 -15.70 34.82
CA SER A 354 6.70 -16.64 33.76
C SER A 354 6.77 -15.95 32.40
N THR A 355 7.21 -16.67 31.37
CA THR A 355 7.36 -16.15 30.00
C THR A 355 7.60 -17.29 29.01
N ASN A 356 7.04 -17.17 27.80
CA ASN A 356 7.43 -17.97 26.65
C ASN A 356 8.51 -17.28 25.79
N ALA A 357 8.96 -16.07 26.19
CA ALA A 357 9.89 -15.28 25.40
C ALA A 357 11.31 -15.85 25.46
N PRO A 358 12.04 -15.94 24.32
CA PRO A 358 13.37 -16.51 24.27
C PRO A 358 14.44 -15.64 24.97
N TYR A 359 15.36 -16.31 25.65
CA TYR A 359 16.60 -15.71 26.15
C TYR A 359 17.68 -15.62 25.05
N SER A 360 18.86 -15.06 25.36
CA SER A 360 19.96 -14.88 24.39
C SER A 360 20.62 -16.17 23.87
N ASP A 361 20.19 -17.33 24.35
CA ASP A 361 20.58 -18.64 23.82
C ASP A 361 19.55 -19.23 22.84
N GLU A 362 18.40 -18.56 22.65
CA GLU A 362 17.28 -18.98 21.79
C GLU A 362 16.64 -20.33 22.17
N THR A 363 17.07 -20.96 23.28
CA THR A 363 16.57 -22.27 23.75
C THR A 363 15.95 -22.25 25.14
N THR A 364 16.18 -21.22 25.96
CA THR A 364 15.61 -21.09 27.31
C THR A 364 14.71 -19.87 27.46
N ARG A 365 13.74 -19.93 28.38
CA ARG A 365 12.82 -18.81 28.67
C ARG A 365 13.55 -17.62 29.30
N ALA A 366 13.12 -16.40 29.00
CA ALA A 366 13.72 -15.15 29.48
C ALA A 366 13.41 -14.80 30.96
N ILE A 367 13.08 -15.79 31.80
CA ILE A 367 12.78 -15.65 33.23
C ILE A 367 13.94 -14.97 33.97
N GLY A 368 13.63 -14.26 35.06
CA GLY A 368 14.66 -13.60 35.88
C GLY A 368 15.32 -12.41 35.19
N THR A 369 14.80 -11.96 34.05
CA THR A 369 15.18 -10.69 33.38
C THR A 369 14.10 -9.64 33.55
N ARG A 370 14.38 -8.38 33.20
CA ARG A 370 13.53 -7.23 33.55
C ARG A 370 12.86 -6.54 32.37
N ALA A 371 11.77 -5.84 32.68
CA ALA A 371 11.12 -4.87 31.79
C ALA A 371 12.04 -3.66 31.53
N SER A 372 11.72 -2.87 30.50
CA SER A 372 12.40 -1.59 30.28
C SER A 372 11.93 -0.54 31.30
N ARG A 373 12.75 0.48 31.54
CA ARG A 373 12.41 1.58 32.45
C ARG A 373 11.17 2.33 31.99
N LYS A 374 10.99 2.56 30.68
CA LYS A 374 9.76 3.21 30.20
C LYS A 374 8.52 2.34 30.41
N VAL A 375 8.61 1.01 30.26
CA VAL A 375 7.50 0.12 30.62
C VAL A 375 7.20 0.23 32.12
N ALA A 376 8.19 0.00 32.98
CA ALA A 376 8.00 0.04 34.44
C ALA A 376 7.61 1.45 34.98
N GLU A 377 7.99 2.54 34.32
CA GLU A 377 7.57 3.89 34.66
C GLU A 377 6.10 4.18 34.27
N THR A 378 5.61 3.57 33.19
CA THR A 378 4.23 3.76 32.71
C THR A 378 3.27 2.81 33.45
N VAL A 379 3.63 1.53 33.52
CA VAL A 379 2.77 0.49 34.10
C VAL A 379 2.79 0.56 35.63
N LEU A 380 3.95 0.31 36.26
CA LEU A 380 4.03 0.20 37.74
C LEU A 380 3.90 1.55 38.46
N ASN A 381 4.42 2.64 37.90
CA ASN A 381 4.44 3.95 38.57
C ASN A 381 3.31 4.92 38.15
N GLN A 382 2.67 4.71 37.00
CA GLN A 382 1.57 5.58 36.52
C GLN A 382 0.23 4.84 36.46
N GLY A 383 0.22 3.50 36.40
CA GLY A 383 -1.00 2.70 36.23
C GLY A 383 -1.60 2.79 34.84
N GLU A 384 -0.78 3.10 33.83
CA GLU A 384 -1.20 3.23 32.43
C GLU A 384 -0.67 2.05 31.59
N THR A 385 -1.53 1.44 30.78
CA THR A 385 -1.16 0.41 29.80
C THR A 385 -0.16 0.98 28.79
N TYR A 386 0.98 0.32 28.59
CA TYR A 386 2.01 0.74 27.64
C TYR A 386 1.96 -0.10 26.37
N ILE A 387 1.54 0.51 25.26
CA ILE A 387 1.65 -0.04 23.91
C ILE A 387 2.80 0.67 23.20
N GLY A 388 3.76 -0.08 22.66
CA GLY A 388 4.93 0.50 21.99
C GLY A 388 6.04 -0.50 21.71
N GLY A 389 7.22 0.01 21.34
CA GLY A 389 8.38 -0.83 21.04
C GLY A 389 9.28 -1.05 22.24
N ALA A 390 9.35 -2.29 22.75
CA ALA A 390 10.27 -2.70 23.81
C ALA A 390 11.38 -3.64 23.27
N SER A 391 12.50 -3.71 23.99
CA SER A 391 13.56 -4.69 23.71
C SER A 391 13.43 -5.85 24.69
N ILE A 392 13.21 -7.06 24.18
CA ILE A 392 13.28 -8.29 24.98
C ILE A 392 14.64 -8.92 24.67
N ILE A 393 15.50 -8.92 25.69
CA ILE A 393 16.92 -9.28 25.60
C ILE A 393 17.65 -8.44 24.53
N THR A 394 17.82 -8.95 23.30
CA THR A 394 18.50 -8.29 22.18
C THR A 394 17.60 -7.97 20.99
N THR A 395 16.35 -8.43 21.00
CA THR A 395 15.41 -8.29 19.88
C THR A 395 14.40 -7.19 20.21
N GLU A 396 14.10 -6.30 19.25
CA GLU A 396 12.98 -5.37 19.41
C GLU A 396 11.67 -6.05 19.04
N TYR A 397 10.71 -5.96 19.97
CA TYR A 397 9.33 -6.36 19.78
C TYR A 397 8.46 -5.11 19.68
N LEU A 398 7.33 -5.20 18.99
CA LEU A 398 6.16 -4.39 19.29
C LEU A 398 5.41 -5.11 20.41
N THR A 399 4.95 -4.37 21.43
CA THR A 399 4.54 -4.94 22.72
C THR A 399 3.41 -4.15 23.35
N ALA A 400 2.54 -4.83 24.10
CA ALA A 400 1.59 -4.23 25.02
C ALA A 400 1.85 -4.75 26.45
N TYR A 401 1.63 -3.90 27.46
CA TYR A 401 1.89 -4.20 28.88
C TYR A 401 0.85 -3.53 29.78
N SER A 402 0.26 -4.27 30.74
CA SER A 402 -0.79 -3.79 31.65
C SER A 402 -0.48 -4.03 33.14
N PRO A 403 -1.00 -3.21 34.07
CA PRO A 403 -0.68 -3.30 35.50
C PRO A 403 -1.51 -4.34 36.26
N ILE A 404 -0.86 -5.40 36.76
CA ILE A 404 -1.49 -6.36 37.68
C ILE A 404 -1.52 -5.76 39.09
N SER A 405 -2.69 -5.76 39.73
CA SER A 405 -2.91 -5.15 41.05
C SER A 405 -3.38 -6.18 42.10
N ASN A 406 -3.14 -5.88 43.38
CA ASN A 406 -3.61 -6.69 44.50
C ASN A 406 -4.98 -6.23 45.05
N HIS A 407 -5.52 -6.94 46.05
CA HIS A 407 -6.78 -6.63 46.75
C HIS A 407 -6.86 -5.24 47.41
N LYS A 408 -5.75 -4.49 47.47
CA LYS A 408 -5.70 -3.11 47.96
C LYS A 408 -5.64 -2.06 46.85
N GLY A 409 -5.62 -2.49 45.58
CA GLY A 409 -5.37 -1.63 44.42
C GLY A 409 -3.91 -1.17 44.32
N GLU A 410 -2.97 -1.87 44.95
CA GLU A 410 -1.53 -1.63 44.80
C GLU A 410 -1.03 -2.41 43.59
N ILE A 411 -0.36 -1.73 42.66
CA ILE A 411 0.20 -2.39 41.46
C ILE A 411 1.40 -3.23 41.89
N ILE A 412 1.30 -4.54 41.65
CA ILE A 412 2.28 -5.54 42.07
C ILE A 412 3.02 -6.22 40.91
N GLY A 413 2.54 -6.08 39.68
CA GLY A 413 3.13 -6.75 38.53
C GLY A 413 2.69 -6.21 37.18
N ILE A 414 3.06 -6.95 36.13
CA ILE A 414 2.77 -6.59 34.74
C ILE A 414 2.33 -7.85 33.95
N ALA A 415 1.19 -7.78 33.29
CA ALA A 415 0.82 -8.70 32.20
C ALA A 415 1.36 -8.13 30.87
N ALA A 416 1.86 -8.96 29.97
CA ALA A 416 2.52 -8.47 28.77
C ALA A 416 2.47 -9.43 27.58
N VAL A 417 2.39 -8.86 26.38
CA VAL A 417 2.42 -9.57 25.09
C VAL A 417 3.30 -8.85 24.06
N GLY A 418 3.79 -9.57 23.06
CA GLY A 418 4.68 -9.02 22.04
C GLY A 418 4.80 -9.81 20.73
N ASP A 419 5.11 -9.09 19.64
CA ASP A 419 5.52 -9.64 18.35
C ASP A 419 6.90 -9.07 17.93
N PRO A 420 7.87 -9.90 17.49
CA PRO A 420 9.21 -9.43 17.14
C PRO A 420 9.18 -8.66 15.82
N LYS A 421 9.66 -7.40 15.82
CA LYS A 421 9.59 -6.49 14.65
C LYS A 421 10.27 -7.02 13.38
N THR A 422 11.07 -8.07 13.50
CA THR A 422 11.62 -8.82 12.36
C THR A 422 10.53 -9.44 11.46
N SER A 423 9.32 -9.69 11.97
CA SER A 423 8.12 -10.06 11.20
C SER A 423 7.74 -8.97 10.18
N ILE A 424 7.72 -7.71 10.65
CA ILE A 424 7.47 -6.49 9.88
C ILE A 424 8.63 -6.26 8.90
N ASP A 425 9.88 -6.28 9.37
CA ASP A 425 11.07 -6.06 8.52
C ASP A 425 11.17 -7.08 7.38
N ALA A 426 10.87 -8.36 7.63
CA ALA A 426 10.86 -9.40 6.60
C ALA A 426 9.77 -9.16 5.55
N SER A 427 8.61 -8.66 5.97
CA SER A 427 7.50 -8.30 5.08
C SER A 427 7.83 -7.07 4.23
N LEU A 428 8.37 -6.02 4.84
CA LEU A 428 8.85 -4.81 4.14
C LEU A 428 10.00 -5.12 3.19
N ALA A 429 10.93 -6.02 3.55
CA ALA A 429 12.01 -6.46 2.68
C ALA A 429 11.51 -7.18 1.41
N ARG A 430 10.46 -8.01 1.52
CA ARG A 430 9.82 -8.65 0.35
C ARG A 430 9.20 -7.59 -0.58
N LEU A 431 8.49 -6.60 -0.03
CA LEU A 431 7.92 -5.49 -0.80
C LEU A 431 9.00 -4.64 -1.48
N ALA A 432 10.09 -4.32 -0.78
CA ALA A 432 11.22 -3.58 -1.32
C ALA A 432 11.89 -4.31 -2.50
N VAL A 433 12.05 -5.64 -2.43
CA VAL A 433 12.58 -6.44 -3.55
C VAL A 433 11.69 -6.33 -4.79
N ILE A 434 10.35 -6.35 -4.63
CA ILE A 434 9.39 -6.19 -5.73
C ILE A 434 9.46 -4.76 -6.32
N GLN A 435 9.53 -3.74 -5.47
CA GLN A 435 9.66 -2.32 -5.86
C GLN A 435 10.96 -2.07 -6.64
N TYR A 436 12.11 -2.50 -6.12
CA TYR A 436 13.39 -2.31 -6.79
C TYR A 436 13.50 -3.18 -8.07
N GLY A 437 12.90 -4.37 -8.09
CA GLY A 437 12.81 -5.23 -9.27
C GLY A 437 12.01 -4.59 -10.41
N THR A 438 10.83 -4.05 -10.12
CA THR A 438 10.01 -3.32 -11.10
C THR A 438 10.66 -2.02 -11.56
N GLY A 439 11.28 -1.25 -10.64
CA GLY A 439 12.08 -0.08 -10.97
C GLY A 439 13.27 -0.39 -11.90
N ALA A 440 13.96 -1.51 -11.68
CA ALA A 440 15.05 -1.97 -12.54
C ALA A 440 14.56 -2.39 -13.94
N LEU A 441 13.40 -3.07 -14.03
CA LEU A 441 12.77 -3.42 -15.32
C LEU A 441 12.38 -2.18 -16.12
N ILE A 442 11.81 -1.16 -15.46
CA ILE A 442 11.44 0.12 -16.08
C ILE A 442 12.70 0.86 -16.57
N LEU A 443 13.78 0.88 -15.79
CA LEU A 443 15.08 1.42 -16.19
C LEU A 443 15.67 0.71 -17.42
N LEU A 444 15.64 -0.63 -17.43
CA LEU A 444 16.11 -1.43 -18.56
C LEU A 444 15.26 -1.18 -19.83
N GLY A 445 13.94 -1.06 -19.68
CA GLY A 445 13.03 -0.67 -20.75
C GLY A 445 13.36 0.72 -21.33
N GLY A 446 13.55 1.72 -20.46
CA GLY A 446 13.94 3.07 -20.87
C GLY A 446 15.29 3.13 -21.59
N VAL A 447 16.28 2.36 -21.12
CA VAL A 447 17.58 2.20 -21.79
C VAL A 447 17.43 1.51 -23.15
N GLY A 448 16.56 0.49 -23.25
CA GLY A 448 16.23 -0.18 -24.52
C GLY A 448 15.61 0.75 -25.54
N VAL A 449 14.62 1.56 -25.14
CA VAL A 449 13.99 2.58 -25.99
C VAL A 449 15.00 3.65 -26.43
N ALA A 450 15.84 4.15 -25.51
CA ALA A 450 16.89 5.12 -25.83
C ALA A 450 17.95 4.54 -26.82
N PHE A 451 18.28 3.25 -26.69
CA PHE A 451 19.16 2.54 -27.62
C PHE A 451 18.53 2.42 -29.01
N LEU A 452 17.24 2.04 -29.10
CA LEU A 452 16.49 1.95 -30.35
C LEU A 452 16.42 3.30 -31.06
N ILE A 453 16.08 4.39 -30.37
CA ILE A 453 16.06 5.75 -30.91
C ILE A 453 17.46 6.15 -31.41
N SER A 454 18.51 5.90 -30.61
CA SER A 454 19.89 6.23 -31.02
C SER A 454 20.37 5.43 -32.23
N ARG A 455 19.91 4.19 -32.39
CA ARG A 455 20.31 3.29 -33.49
C ARG A 455 19.55 3.60 -34.77
N ASN A 456 18.23 3.75 -34.67
CA ASN A 456 17.32 3.77 -35.82
C ASN A 456 16.99 5.20 -36.31
N VAL A 457 17.16 6.23 -35.47
CA VAL A 457 16.89 7.64 -35.83
C VAL A 457 18.16 8.48 -35.81
N SER A 458 18.85 8.59 -34.66
CA SER A 458 19.93 9.59 -34.50
C SER A 458 21.17 9.33 -35.36
N LYS A 459 21.66 8.08 -35.42
CA LYS A 459 22.86 7.73 -36.22
C LYS A 459 22.68 7.95 -37.74
N PRO A 460 21.55 7.56 -38.37
CA PRO A 460 21.26 7.86 -39.77
C PRO A 460 21.30 9.36 -40.10
N ILE A 461 20.59 10.21 -39.34
CA ILE A 461 20.49 11.66 -39.62
C ILE A 461 21.86 12.34 -39.62
N ILE A 462 22.74 11.96 -38.67
CA ILE A 462 24.10 12.51 -38.58
C ILE A 462 24.93 12.14 -39.83
N ARG A 463 24.75 10.94 -40.41
CA ARG A 463 25.45 10.57 -41.66
C ARG A 463 24.99 11.40 -42.86
N LEU A 464 23.68 11.63 -43.00
CA LEU A 464 23.15 12.51 -44.06
C LEU A 464 23.69 13.95 -43.90
N SER A 465 23.72 14.46 -42.67
CA SER A 465 24.23 15.80 -42.36
C SER A 465 25.70 15.98 -42.72
N ASN A 466 26.54 14.97 -42.47
CA ASN A 466 27.96 15.03 -42.82
C ASN A 466 28.17 14.97 -44.33
N PHE A 467 27.49 14.05 -45.03
CA PHE A 467 27.59 13.94 -46.50
C PHE A 467 27.17 15.23 -47.22
N ALA A 468 26.10 15.89 -46.75
CA ALA A 468 25.69 17.18 -47.28
C ALA A 468 26.76 18.28 -47.11
N GLN A 469 27.55 18.24 -46.02
CA GLN A 469 28.69 19.14 -45.82
C GLN A 469 29.88 18.79 -46.74
N ASP A 470 30.19 17.51 -46.94
CA ASP A 470 31.28 17.08 -47.82
C ASP A 470 31.03 17.46 -49.29
N ILE A 471 29.79 17.31 -49.78
CA ILE A 471 29.38 17.77 -51.11
C ILE A 471 29.39 19.31 -51.18
N GLY A 472 28.93 20.01 -50.14
CA GLY A 472 29.06 21.47 -50.03
C GLY A 472 30.50 21.99 -50.00
N GLY A 473 31.45 21.15 -49.58
CA GLY A 473 32.90 21.39 -49.65
C GLY A 473 33.52 21.18 -51.04
N GLY A 474 32.73 20.77 -52.05
CA GLY A 474 33.19 20.56 -53.43
C GLY A 474 33.75 19.17 -53.72
N ASN A 475 33.53 18.18 -52.84
CA ASN A 475 34.06 16.82 -53.01
C ASN A 475 33.06 15.88 -53.71
N TYR A 476 32.80 16.14 -55.00
CA TYR A 476 31.75 15.46 -55.78
C TYR A 476 32.01 13.97 -56.07
N GLY A 477 33.21 13.44 -55.78
CA GLY A 477 33.53 12.02 -55.95
C GLY A 477 32.93 11.09 -54.88
N LEU A 478 32.30 11.63 -53.83
CA LEU A 478 31.66 10.85 -52.78
C LEU A 478 30.24 10.39 -53.16
N ARG A 479 29.85 9.23 -52.64
CA ARG A 479 28.48 8.68 -52.66
C ARG A 479 28.18 8.02 -51.32
N MET A 480 26.93 8.09 -50.85
CA MET A 480 26.48 7.28 -49.71
C MET A 480 26.11 5.87 -50.16
N GLU A 481 26.47 4.87 -49.35
CA GLU A 481 26.07 3.47 -49.52
C GLU A 481 24.54 3.35 -49.60
N GLU A 482 24.03 2.50 -50.49
CA GLU A 482 22.59 2.27 -50.65
C GLU A 482 22.00 1.59 -49.40
N THR A 483 21.32 2.38 -48.56
CA THR A 483 20.61 1.82 -47.40
C THR A 483 19.23 1.30 -47.82
N ASN A 484 18.96 0.01 -47.56
CA ASN A 484 17.64 -0.63 -47.73
C ASN A 484 16.54 -0.11 -46.77
N ARG A 485 16.59 1.15 -46.34
CA ARG A 485 15.52 1.83 -45.60
C ARG A 485 14.40 2.22 -46.57
N LYS A 486 13.16 2.01 -46.15
CA LYS A 486 11.93 2.40 -46.89
C LYS A 486 11.17 3.54 -46.21
N ASP A 487 11.84 4.22 -45.29
CA ASP A 487 11.36 5.39 -44.55
C ASP A 487 11.97 6.67 -45.15
N GLU A 488 11.54 7.83 -44.64
CA GLU A 488 11.85 9.16 -45.16
C GLU A 488 13.37 9.45 -45.17
N ILE A 489 14.11 8.85 -44.26
CA ILE A 489 15.58 8.97 -44.16
C ILE A 489 16.28 8.13 -45.24
N GLY A 490 15.63 7.05 -45.70
CA GLY A 490 16.05 6.29 -46.88
C GLY A 490 15.89 7.10 -48.16
N THR A 491 14.71 7.69 -48.37
CA THR A 491 14.42 8.55 -49.54
C THR A 491 15.38 9.73 -49.63
N LEU A 492 15.58 10.48 -48.53
CA LEU A 492 16.48 11.63 -48.49
C LEU A 492 17.95 11.27 -48.81
N SER A 493 18.36 10.03 -48.55
CA SER A 493 19.69 9.53 -48.94
C SER A 493 19.83 9.34 -50.46
N GLN A 494 18.75 8.95 -51.15
CA GLN A 494 18.74 8.70 -52.59
C GLN A 494 18.75 10.01 -53.38
N ASP A 495 17.95 11.00 -52.98
CA ASP A 495 17.90 12.31 -53.64
C ASP A 495 19.24 13.08 -53.51
N LEU A 496 19.90 13.00 -52.35
CA LEU A 496 21.25 13.55 -52.17
C LEU A 496 22.28 12.91 -53.11
N ASN A 497 22.28 11.58 -53.27
CA ASN A 497 23.15 10.90 -54.23
C ASN A 497 22.85 11.31 -55.68
N ARG A 498 21.57 11.57 -56.02
CA ARG A 498 21.12 11.98 -57.35
C ARG A 498 21.57 13.39 -57.74
N MET A 499 21.67 14.31 -56.77
CA MET A 499 22.17 15.66 -56.99
C MET A 499 23.63 15.67 -57.50
N VAL A 500 24.48 14.82 -56.94
CA VAL A 500 25.93 14.82 -57.25
C VAL A 500 26.20 14.33 -58.68
N ALA A 501 25.45 13.32 -59.14
CA ALA A 501 25.61 12.75 -60.49
C ALA A 501 25.38 13.76 -61.63
N ASN A 502 24.56 14.80 -61.40
CA ASN A 502 24.30 15.84 -62.39
C ASN A 502 25.43 16.89 -62.46
N LEU A 503 26.30 17.00 -61.46
CA LEU A 503 27.36 18.02 -61.40
C LEU A 503 28.64 17.59 -62.13
N GLU A 504 28.89 16.29 -62.26
CA GLU A 504 30.08 15.74 -62.94
C GLU A 504 29.96 15.79 -64.48
N ALA A 505 28.75 15.95 -65.03
CA ALA A 505 28.47 15.81 -66.46
C ALA A 505 28.90 17.02 -67.33
N THR A 506 29.30 18.14 -66.75
CA THR A 506 29.27 19.46 -67.44
C THR A 506 30.65 20.08 -67.75
N GLN A 507 31.77 19.34 -67.57
CA GLN A 507 33.09 19.99 -67.44
C GLN A 507 34.09 19.81 -68.61
N ASP A 508 33.99 18.76 -69.44
CA ASP A 508 35.08 18.41 -70.39
C ASP A 508 34.98 18.99 -71.82
N GLU A 509 33.79 19.37 -72.29
CA GLU A 509 33.56 19.70 -73.72
C GLU A 509 34.21 21.04 -74.17
N LEU A 510 34.47 21.96 -73.24
CA LEU A 510 34.73 23.39 -73.52
C LEU A 510 36.13 23.76 -74.05
N ARG A 511 37.06 22.82 -74.23
CA ARG A 511 38.51 23.15 -74.40
C ARG A 511 39.08 23.23 -75.82
N GLN A 512 38.40 22.75 -76.86
CA GLN A 512 38.94 22.78 -78.24
C GLN A 512 38.31 23.79 -79.21
N ASP A 513 37.08 24.25 -78.98
CA ASP A 513 36.35 25.12 -79.93
C ASP A 513 36.73 26.62 -79.83
N ALA A 514 37.52 26.98 -78.82
CA ALA A 514 37.82 28.37 -78.46
C ALA A 514 38.66 29.14 -79.51
N ALA A 515 39.55 28.49 -80.24
CA ALA A 515 40.49 29.17 -81.15
C ALA A 515 39.82 29.72 -82.42
N GLU A 516 38.92 28.94 -83.02
CA GLU A 516 38.16 29.37 -84.21
C GLU A 516 37.07 30.38 -83.82
N SER A 517 36.35 30.12 -82.72
CA SER A 517 35.37 31.04 -82.15
C SER A 517 35.98 32.40 -81.78
N ALA A 518 37.21 32.45 -81.28
CA ALA A 518 37.91 33.70 -80.99
C ALA A 518 38.32 34.50 -82.24
N PHE A 519 38.46 33.89 -83.43
CA PHE A 519 38.65 34.63 -84.68
C PHE A 519 37.33 35.19 -85.20
N ILE A 520 36.31 34.32 -85.32
CA ILE A 520 34.96 34.69 -85.77
C ILE A 520 34.38 35.80 -84.88
N GLY A 521 34.54 35.68 -83.55
CA GLY A 521 34.13 36.69 -82.58
C GLY A 521 34.85 38.04 -82.70
N ARG A 522 36.12 38.08 -83.16
CA ARG A 522 36.81 39.37 -83.44
C ARG A 522 36.25 40.08 -84.67
N ILE A 523 35.75 39.34 -85.66
CA ILE A 523 35.11 39.92 -86.85
C ILE A 523 33.70 40.39 -86.50
N ALA A 524 32.90 39.57 -85.81
CA ALA A 524 31.55 39.91 -85.33
C ALA A 524 31.56 41.12 -84.34
N GLY A 525 32.57 41.18 -83.48
CA GLY A 525 32.77 42.24 -82.48
C GLY A 525 33.45 43.51 -83.00
N ALA A 526 33.81 43.58 -84.29
CA ALA A 526 34.48 44.75 -84.84
C ALA A 526 33.54 45.97 -84.88
N VAL A 527 34.01 47.12 -84.35
CA VAL A 527 33.26 48.37 -84.37
C VAL A 527 33.29 48.95 -85.79
N VAL A 528 32.14 48.92 -86.46
CA VAL A 528 31.89 49.54 -87.76
C VAL A 528 30.96 50.72 -87.55
N THR A 529 31.40 51.91 -87.91
CA THR A 529 30.67 53.18 -87.77
C THR A 529 30.07 53.68 -89.09
N ASP A 530 30.58 53.17 -90.21
CA ASP A 530 30.38 53.73 -91.55
C ASP A 530 30.86 52.73 -92.64
N SER A 531 30.79 53.14 -93.91
CA SER A 531 31.19 52.32 -95.06
C SER A 531 32.72 52.13 -95.20
N GLU A 532 33.54 52.96 -94.57
CA GLU A 532 35.01 52.95 -94.72
C GLU A 532 35.67 52.05 -93.66
N SER A 533 35.20 52.14 -92.41
CA SER A 533 35.45 51.18 -91.34
C SER A 533 34.99 49.77 -91.72
N ALA A 534 33.80 49.61 -92.32
CA ALA A 534 33.33 48.32 -92.83
C ALA A 534 34.33 47.68 -93.82
N ASN A 535 34.78 48.44 -94.83
CA ASN A 535 35.78 47.97 -95.80
C ASN A 535 37.12 47.63 -95.13
N THR A 536 37.53 48.38 -94.11
CA THR A 536 38.78 48.15 -93.36
C THR A 536 38.71 46.84 -92.59
N VAL A 537 37.61 46.55 -91.89
CA VAL A 537 37.36 45.27 -91.23
C VAL A 537 37.36 44.12 -92.24
N THR A 538 36.65 44.27 -93.37
CA THR A 538 36.58 43.23 -94.41
C THR A 538 37.95 42.93 -95.04
N ASN A 539 38.77 43.94 -95.35
CA ASN A 539 40.13 43.72 -95.87
C ASN A 539 41.01 42.96 -94.86
N ARG A 540 40.89 43.26 -93.56
CA ARG A 540 41.63 42.56 -92.50
C ARG A 540 41.14 41.12 -92.32
N ALA A 541 39.82 40.88 -92.37
CA ALA A 541 39.23 39.55 -92.30
C ALA A 541 39.76 38.64 -93.43
N LEU A 542 39.85 39.16 -94.66
CA LEU A 542 40.45 38.45 -95.80
C LEU A 542 41.93 38.09 -95.58
N ALA A 543 42.70 38.94 -94.90
CA ALA A 543 44.11 38.68 -94.60
C ALA A 543 44.30 37.63 -93.49
N GLU A 544 43.59 37.76 -92.35
CA GLU A 544 43.66 36.76 -91.27
C GLU A 544 43.09 35.40 -91.73
N ALA A 545 42.04 35.37 -92.55
CA ALA A 545 41.48 34.13 -93.12
C ALA A 545 42.43 33.44 -94.11
N ARG A 546 43.18 34.20 -94.92
CA ARG A 546 44.18 33.63 -95.85
C ARG A 546 45.26 32.85 -95.10
N GLU A 547 45.73 33.38 -93.97
CA GLU A 547 46.71 32.71 -93.09
C GLU A 547 46.10 31.51 -92.35
N LEU A 548 44.90 31.65 -91.76
CA LEU A 548 44.23 30.56 -91.03
C LEU A 548 43.91 29.36 -91.91
N MET A 549 43.44 29.58 -93.14
CA MET A 549 43.15 28.51 -94.12
C MET A 549 44.38 28.08 -94.94
N LYS A 550 45.52 28.77 -94.83
CA LYS A 550 46.75 28.48 -95.60
C LYS A 550 46.52 28.42 -97.12
N VAL A 551 45.73 29.37 -97.62
CA VAL A 551 45.38 29.53 -99.05
C VAL A 551 46.18 30.67 -99.70
N ASP A 552 46.30 30.64 -101.03
CA ASP A 552 47.19 31.56 -101.75
C ASP A 552 46.55 32.93 -101.98
N ARG A 553 45.22 32.98 -102.08
CA ARG A 553 44.44 34.22 -102.28
C ARG A 553 43.06 34.10 -101.63
N VAL A 554 42.54 35.20 -101.08
CA VAL A 554 41.12 35.34 -100.74
C VAL A 554 40.59 36.65 -101.32
N VAL A 555 39.44 36.61 -101.99
CA VAL A 555 38.82 37.76 -102.66
C VAL A 555 37.33 37.85 -102.35
N ILE A 556 36.77 39.06 -102.49
CA ILE A 556 35.33 39.27 -102.60
C ILE A 556 35.01 39.75 -104.02
N TYR A 557 34.18 38.99 -104.72
CA TYR A 557 33.57 39.37 -105.99
C TYR A 557 32.19 39.99 -105.71
N ARG A 558 31.96 41.22 -106.15
CA ARG A 558 30.72 41.97 -105.95
C ARG A 558 29.95 42.11 -107.26
N PHE A 559 28.65 41.84 -107.23
CA PHE A 559 27.76 42.01 -108.40
C PHE A 559 27.34 43.48 -108.59
N GLN A 560 27.03 43.83 -109.84
CA GLN A 560 26.40 45.07 -110.28
C GLN A 560 24.98 44.78 -110.79
N GLU A 561 24.16 45.81 -110.93
CA GLU A 561 22.76 45.69 -111.38
C GLU A 561 22.61 45.11 -112.80
N ASP A 562 23.61 45.29 -113.68
CA ASP A 562 23.66 44.66 -115.02
C ASP A 562 24.00 43.16 -114.99
N GLY A 563 24.21 42.58 -113.80
CA GLY A 563 24.57 41.17 -113.61
C GLY A 563 26.06 40.86 -113.83
N SER A 564 26.88 41.84 -114.24
CA SER A 564 28.34 41.71 -114.20
C SER A 564 28.89 41.99 -112.81
N GLY A 565 30.21 41.97 -112.61
CA GLY A 565 30.80 42.20 -111.29
C GLY A 565 32.29 42.51 -111.31
N TYR A 566 32.85 42.71 -110.12
CA TYR A 566 34.24 43.12 -109.93
C TYR A 566 34.79 42.65 -108.58
N ILE A 567 36.12 42.52 -108.47
CA ILE A 567 36.77 42.23 -107.20
C ILE A 567 36.80 43.50 -106.34
N SER A 568 35.99 43.54 -105.28
CA SER A 568 35.92 44.69 -104.36
C SER A 568 37.07 44.67 -103.37
N ASN A 569 37.43 43.50 -102.85
CA ASN A 569 38.45 43.29 -101.81
C ASN A 569 39.31 42.07 -102.18
N GLU A 570 40.62 42.13 -101.90
CA GLU A 570 41.60 41.09 -102.26
C GLU A 570 42.73 41.04 -101.23
N SER A 571 43.12 39.83 -100.84
CA SER A 571 44.37 39.52 -100.12
C SER A 571 45.04 38.33 -100.81
N SER A 572 46.35 38.40 -101.04
CA SER A 572 47.10 37.47 -101.89
C SER A 572 48.51 37.22 -101.36
N ALA A 573 49.06 36.04 -101.64
CA ALA A 573 50.48 35.75 -101.51
C ALA A 573 51.33 36.65 -102.42
N GLN A 574 52.61 36.84 -102.05
CA GLN A 574 53.52 37.75 -102.73
C GLN A 574 53.97 37.19 -104.09
N GLY A 575 53.86 37.99 -105.15
CA GLY A 575 54.25 37.62 -106.52
C GLY A 575 53.10 37.21 -107.44
N LEU A 576 51.90 36.96 -106.92
CA LEU A 576 50.69 36.73 -107.72
C LEU A 576 50.22 38.02 -108.41
N LYS A 577 49.68 37.91 -109.63
CA LYS A 577 49.03 39.02 -110.35
C LYS A 577 47.79 39.50 -109.58
N PRO A 578 47.63 40.81 -109.26
CA PRO A 578 46.42 41.34 -108.64
C PRO A 578 45.18 41.18 -109.52
N ALA A 579 44.04 40.82 -108.94
CA ALA A 579 42.75 40.83 -109.62
C ALA A 579 42.03 42.19 -109.52
N ARG A 580 42.37 43.01 -108.52
CA ARG A 580 41.87 44.40 -108.39
C ARG A 580 42.31 45.27 -109.58
N LYS A 581 41.37 46.04 -110.14
CA LYS A 581 41.47 46.96 -111.30
C LYS A 581 41.28 46.37 -112.71
N GLN A 582 40.86 45.11 -112.87
CA GLN A 582 40.13 44.71 -114.07
C GLN A 582 38.61 44.72 -113.80
N GLN A 583 37.82 45.29 -114.71
CA GLN A 583 36.35 45.16 -114.66
C GLN A 583 35.99 43.80 -115.26
N ILE A 584 35.80 42.79 -114.39
CA ILE A 584 35.58 41.40 -114.81
C ILE A 584 34.14 41.22 -115.30
N LYS A 585 33.87 41.68 -116.53
CA LYS A 585 32.70 41.27 -117.30
C LYS A 585 32.82 39.80 -117.70
N ASP A 586 32.57 38.94 -116.73
CA ASP A 586 32.37 37.51 -116.92
C ASP A 586 30.88 37.22 -117.19
N PRO A 587 30.48 36.94 -118.45
CA PRO A 587 29.10 36.54 -118.77
C PRO A 587 28.76 35.12 -118.29
N CYS A 588 29.70 34.38 -117.67
CA CYS A 588 29.54 32.97 -117.32
C CYS A 588 28.79 32.72 -115.99
N ILE A 589 28.19 33.75 -115.37
CA ILE A 589 27.28 33.60 -114.21
C ILE A 589 25.84 34.05 -114.57
N PRO A 590 25.05 33.18 -115.26
CA PRO A 590 23.63 33.43 -115.51
C PRO A 590 22.81 33.62 -114.24
N GLU A 591 21.62 34.22 -114.38
CA GLU A 591 20.73 34.49 -113.24
C GLU A 591 20.35 33.23 -112.45
N ALA A 592 20.21 32.07 -113.11
CA ALA A 592 19.97 30.80 -112.44
C ALA A 592 21.11 30.42 -111.45
N ILE A 593 22.37 30.72 -111.78
CA ILE A 593 23.50 30.51 -110.88
C ILE A 593 23.50 31.54 -109.75
N ARG A 594 23.15 32.80 -110.04
CA ARG A 594 22.98 33.85 -109.00
C ARG A 594 21.87 33.48 -108.00
N LYS A 595 20.74 32.96 -108.46
CA LYS A 595 19.64 32.46 -107.60
C LYS A 595 20.08 31.25 -106.76
N ALA A 596 20.89 30.34 -107.30
CA ALA A 596 21.45 29.25 -106.50
C ALA A 596 22.42 29.75 -105.41
N TYR A 597 23.28 30.72 -105.70
CA TYR A 597 24.15 31.35 -104.68
C TYR A 597 23.35 32.13 -103.62
N LEU A 598 22.24 32.79 -104.00
CA LEU A 598 21.31 33.39 -103.05
C LEU A 598 20.69 32.33 -102.11
N GLN A 599 20.41 31.13 -102.62
CA GLN A 599 19.94 29.97 -101.86
C GLN A 599 21.06 29.24 -101.08
N GLY A 600 22.19 29.91 -100.82
CA GLY A 600 23.27 29.37 -99.98
C GLY A 600 24.21 28.36 -100.66
N ARG A 601 24.12 28.17 -101.99
CA ARG A 601 25.02 27.27 -102.74
C ARG A 601 26.49 27.59 -102.46
N VAL A 602 27.25 26.57 -102.07
CA VAL A 602 28.71 26.61 -102.01
C VAL A 602 29.29 25.73 -103.11
N VAL A 603 30.44 26.13 -103.64
CA VAL A 603 31.14 25.38 -104.70
C VAL A 603 32.62 25.23 -104.34
N PRO A 604 33.02 24.09 -103.73
CA PRO A 604 34.41 23.65 -103.76
C PRO A 604 34.75 23.16 -105.17
N THR A 605 35.91 23.58 -105.68
CA THR A 605 36.47 23.15 -106.96
C THR A 605 37.94 22.79 -106.74
N SER A 606 38.26 21.50 -106.73
CA SER A 606 39.62 21.02 -106.46
C SER A 606 40.61 21.27 -107.62
N ASP A 607 40.10 21.30 -108.86
CA ASP A 607 40.84 21.62 -110.09
C ASP A 607 39.97 22.45 -111.06
N VAL A 608 40.26 23.75 -111.19
CA VAL A 608 39.50 24.68 -112.05
C VAL A 608 39.79 24.51 -113.54
N LEU A 609 40.88 23.84 -113.93
CA LEU A 609 41.20 23.58 -115.33
C LEU A 609 40.41 22.39 -115.87
N ASN A 610 40.06 21.44 -115.01
CA ASN A 610 39.25 20.26 -115.36
C ASN A 610 37.75 20.37 -115.00
N ALA A 611 37.34 21.31 -114.12
CA ALA A 611 35.95 21.53 -113.67
C ALA A 611 34.92 22.02 -114.73
N GLY A 612 35.13 21.75 -116.01
CA GLY A 612 34.13 21.96 -117.06
C GLY A 612 33.80 23.41 -117.42
N PHE A 613 34.41 24.42 -116.78
CA PHE A 613 34.07 25.84 -116.96
C PHE A 613 34.12 26.33 -118.42
N HIS A 614 33.20 27.25 -118.74
CA HIS A 614 33.10 27.90 -120.05
C HIS A 614 34.41 28.61 -120.43
N ALA A 615 34.76 28.65 -121.72
CA ALA A 615 36.08 29.02 -122.21
C ALA A 615 36.58 30.39 -121.70
N ASN A 616 35.69 31.39 -121.63
CA ASN A 616 36.04 32.73 -121.14
C ASN A 616 36.37 32.74 -119.64
N HIS A 617 35.62 31.98 -118.83
CA HIS A 617 35.87 31.84 -117.39
C HIS A 617 37.13 31.00 -117.12
N ARG A 618 37.37 29.95 -117.91
CA ARG A 618 38.60 29.15 -117.82
C ARG A 618 39.83 29.98 -118.19
N LYS A 619 39.72 30.87 -119.19
CA LYS A 619 40.76 31.85 -119.50
C LYS A 619 41.03 32.81 -118.33
N LEU A 620 39.99 33.35 -117.68
CA LEU A 620 40.14 34.20 -116.49
C LEU A 620 40.89 33.48 -115.36
N MET A 621 40.58 32.20 -115.11
CA MET A 621 41.29 31.39 -114.11
C MET A 621 42.77 31.19 -114.46
N VAL A 622 43.11 30.97 -115.74
CA VAL A 622 44.50 30.89 -116.23
C VAL A 622 45.22 32.24 -116.11
N ASP A 623 44.59 33.33 -116.53
CA ASP A 623 45.18 34.68 -116.52
C ASP A 623 45.51 35.14 -115.08
N LEU A 624 44.69 34.74 -114.10
CA LEU A 624 44.86 34.96 -112.65
C LEU A 624 45.63 33.85 -111.90
N GLU A 625 46.15 32.84 -112.61
CA GLU A 625 46.95 31.73 -112.07
C GLU A 625 46.23 30.91 -110.97
N ILE A 626 44.92 30.68 -111.10
CA ILE A 626 44.12 29.90 -110.14
C ILE A 626 44.10 28.42 -110.54
N LYS A 627 44.22 27.51 -109.56
CA LYS A 627 44.18 26.05 -109.74
C LYS A 627 43.07 25.36 -108.95
N ALA A 628 42.77 25.81 -107.74
CA ALA A 628 41.58 25.40 -106.98
C ALA A 628 40.84 26.62 -106.45
N ASN A 629 39.52 26.56 -106.30
CA ASN A 629 38.75 27.59 -105.61
C ASN A 629 37.65 27.02 -104.72
N LEU A 630 37.30 27.76 -103.68
CA LEU A 630 36.11 27.53 -102.85
C LEU A 630 35.29 28.82 -102.86
N VAL A 631 34.11 28.75 -103.47
CA VAL A 631 33.18 29.87 -103.63
C VAL A 631 32.06 29.73 -102.61
N VAL A 632 31.90 30.71 -101.71
CA VAL A 632 30.76 30.81 -100.80
C VAL A 632 30.04 32.15 -101.00
N PRO A 633 28.71 32.23 -100.79
CA PRO A 633 27.96 33.45 -101.04
C PRO A 633 28.04 34.43 -99.86
N ILE A 634 27.93 35.72 -100.17
CA ILE A 634 27.67 36.82 -99.22
C ILE A 634 26.25 37.31 -99.53
N VAL A 635 25.32 37.10 -98.61
CA VAL A 635 23.88 37.39 -98.79
C VAL A 635 23.43 38.36 -97.71
N ILE A 636 22.78 39.44 -98.10
CA ILE A 636 22.28 40.47 -97.19
C ILE A 636 20.81 40.73 -97.56
N ARG A 637 19.89 40.51 -96.61
CA ARG A 637 18.42 40.68 -96.77
C ARG A 637 17.89 40.14 -98.10
N GLU A 638 18.03 38.82 -98.28
CA GLU A 638 17.55 38.09 -99.47
C GLU A 638 18.11 38.60 -100.82
N SER A 639 19.19 39.36 -100.80
CA SER A 639 19.94 39.79 -101.98
C SER A 639 21.37 39.27 -101.96
N LEU A 640 21.81 38.70 -103.08
CA LEU A 640 23.19 38.22 -103.25
C LEU A 640 24.14 39.42 -103.45
N TYR A 641 24.73 39.87 -102.36
CA TYR A 641 25.67 41.00 -102.34
C TYR A 641 26.97 40.68 -103.09
N GLY A 642 27.45 39.44 -102.98
CA GLY A 642 28.68 38.99 -103.63
C GLY A 642 29.03 37.54 -103.34
N LEU A 643 30.25 37.17 -103.67
CA LEU A 643 30.86 35.87 -103.40
C LEU A 643 32.19 36.10 -102.66
N LEU A 644 32.39 35.42 -101.54
CA LEU A 644 33.69 35.28 -100.90
C LEU A 644 34.37 34.05 -101.51
N ILE A 645 35.60 34.19 -101.99
CA ILE A 645 36.29 33.13 -102.71
C ILE A 645 37.70 32.96 -102.17
N ALA A 646 38.02 31.74 -101.72
CA ALA A 646 39.39 31.31 -101.43
C ALA A 646 39.96 30.61 -102.67
N HIS A 647 41.23 30.88 -102.99
CA HIS A 647 41.95 30.24 -104.10
C HIS A 647 43.25 29.58 -103.64
N LYS A 648 43.56 28.44 -104.23
CA LYS A 648 44.94 27.97 -104.40
C LYS A 648 45.37 28.26 -105.84
N CYS A 649 46.56 28.81 -105.98
CA CYS A 649 47.20 29.22 -107.21
C CYS A 649 48.39 28.32 -107.56
N TYR A 650 49.12 27.83 -106.55
CA TYR A 650 50.29 26.98 -106.78
C TYR A 650 49.94 25.50 -106.97
N GLU A 651 48.83 25.03 -106.39
CA GLU A 651 48.41 23.61 -106.39
C GLU A 651 46.88 23.42 -106.52
N THR A 652 46.45 22.21 -106.85
CA THR A 652 45.06 21.72 -106.74
C THR A 652 44.79 21.26 -105.29
N HIS A 653 43.58 21.45 -104.75
CA HIS A 653 43.31 21.24 -103.32
C HIS A 653 41.92 20.63 -103.05
N GLU A 654 41.89 19.53 -102.29
CA GLU A 654 40.67 18.86 -101.82
C GLU A 654 40.13 19.56 -100.57
N TRP A 655 39.12 20.43 -100.76
CA TRP A 655 38.52 21.23 -99.69
C TRP A 655 37.83 20.37 -98.64
N GLN A 656 38.27 20.47 -97.39
CA GLN A 656 37.73 19.70 -96.26
C GLN A 656 36.46 20.33 -95.69
N ASP A 657 35.56 19.53 -95.10
CA ASP A 657 34.34 20.05 -94.47
C ASP A 657 34.60 21.14 -93.42
N ARG A 658 35.72 21.07 -92.69
CA ARG A 658 36.14 22.12 -91.73
C ARG A 658 36.48 23.43 -92.43
N GLU A 659 37.15 23.39 -93.57
CA GLU A 659 37.50 24.57 -94.38
C GLU A 659 36.25 25.19 -95.02
N ILE A 660 35.34 24.34 -95.51
CA ILE A 660 34.04 24.72 -96.09
C ILE A 660 33.17 25.41 -95.03
N ASN A 661 32.97 24.78 -93.88
CA ASN A 661 32.20 25.34 -92.76
C ASN A 661 32.84 26.63 -92.21
N PHE A 662 34.17 26.71 -92.13
CA PHE A 662 34.87 27.91 -91.69
C PHE A 662 34.64 29.08 -92.66
N LEU A 663 34.82 28.88 -93.97
CA LEU A 663 34.62 29.97 -94.94
C LEU A 663 33.13 30.36 -95.05
N GLN A 664 32.20 29.42 -94.90
CA GLN A 664 30.77 29.71 -94.77
C GLN A 664 30.45 30.55 -93.52
N ARG A 665 30.94 30.17 -92.33
CA ARG A 665 30.76 30.95 -91.10
C ARG A 665 31.37 32.35 -91.24
N LEU A 666 32.52 32.47 -91.90
CA LEU A 666 33.15 33.77 -92.18
C LEU A 666 32.35 34.60 -93.21
N SER A 667 31.76 34.01 -94.24
CA SER A 667 30.92 34.76 -95.19
C SER A 667 29.60 35.21 -94.56
N GLN A 668 29.05 34.43 -93.62
CA GLN A 668 27.93 34.84 -92.77
C GLN A 668 28.31 36.02 -91.88
N GLU A 669 29.48 36.01 -91.22
CA GLU A 669 29.93 37.17 -90.43
C GLU A 669 30.24 38.39 -91.29
N ILE A 670 30.88 38.23 -92.45
CA ILE A 670 31.09 39.36 -93.38
C ILE A 670 29.74 39.91 -93.86
N SER A 671 28.73 39.05 -94.07
CA SER A 671 27.35 39.49 -94.37
C SER A 671 26.75 40.27 -93.19
N ARG A 672 26.86 39.77 -91.95
CA ARG A 672 26.39 40.43 -90.71
C ARG A 672 27.07 41.77 -90.47
N VAL A 673 28.39 41.87 -90.64
CA VAL A 673 29.17 43.11 -90.47
C VAL A 673 28.79 44.17 -91.52
N LEU A 674 28.61 43.75 -92.79
CA LEU A 674 28.13 44.63 -93.86
C LEU A 674 26.68 45.04 -93.63
N GLU A 675 25.81 44.15 -93.18
CA GLU A 675 24.44 44.49 -92.79
C GLU A 675 24.41 45.45 -91.59
N ARG A 676 25.28 45.28 -90.59
CA ARG A 676 25.39 46.14 -89.40
C ARG A 676 25.64 47.61 -89.76
N SER A 677 26.46 47.88 -90.79
CA SER A 677 26.68 49.23 -91.33
C SER A 677 25.41 49.90 -91.91
N ARG A 678 24.39 49.11 -92.26
CA ARG A 678 23.09 49.58 -92.78
C ARG A 678 22.01 49.55 -91.68
N LEU A 679 22.03 48.53 -90.83
CA LEU A 679 21.17 48.38 -89.64
C LEU A 679 21.38 49.49 -88.61
N LEU A 680 22.57 50.10 -88.51
CA LEU A 680 22.80 51.26 -87.64
C LEU A 680 21.89 52.46 -87.95
N GLN A 681 21.29 52.52 -89.15
CA GLN A 681 20.28 53.53 -89.51
C GLN A 681 18.85 53.13 -89.13
N GLU A 682 18.62 51.87 -88.76
CA GLU A 682 17.31 51.29 -88.36
C GLU A 682 17.26 50.92 -86.86
N LEU A 683 18.42 50.87 -86.19
CA LEU A 683 18.56 50.30 -84.83
C LEU A 683 17.85 51.11 -83.73
N GLN A 684 17.48 52.38 -84.00
CA GLN A 684 16.61 53.18 -83.13
C GLN A 684 15.19 52.60 -82.96
N THR A 685 14.83 51.54 -83.70
CA THR A 685 13.48 50.96 -83.70
C THR A 685 13.40 49.57 -83.03
N SER A 686 14.50 49.02 -82.50
CA SER A 686 14.58 47.58 -82.14
C SER A 686 14.62 47.25 -80.64
N GLU A 687 14.82 48.21 -79.73
CA GLU A 687 14.97 47.91 -78.29
C GLU A 687 13.68 47.37 -77.62
N GLU A 688 12.51 47.69 -78.18
CA GLU A 688 11.21 47.33 -77.59
C GLU A 688 10.97 45.81 -77.54
N GLN A 689 11.54 45.02 -78.47
CA GLN A 689 11.29 43.57 -78.53
C GLN A 689 12.04 42.76 -77.45
N GLN A 690 13.32 43.04 -77.20
CA GLN A 690 14.05 42.32 -76.14
C GLN A 690 13.51 42.64 -74.74
N ARG A 691 12.94 43.83 -74.56
CA ARG A 691 12.19 44.19 -73.36
C ARG A 691 10.94 43.32 -73.19
N GLN A 692 10.22 43.00 -74.26
CA GLN A 692 8.99 42.19 -74.19
C GLN A 692 9.23 40.74 -73.73
N GLU A 693 10.29 40.06 -74.18
CA GLU A 693 10.55 38.68 -73.71
C GLU A 693 11.00 38.63 -72.25
N LYS A 694 11.82 39.60 -71.82
CA LYS A 694 12.22 39.73 -70.41
C LYS A 694 11.03 40.10 -69.52
N GLU A 695 10.18 41.04 -69.97
CA GLU A 695 8.89 41.31 -69.32
C GLU A 695 7.98 40.08 -69.31
N LYS A 696 7.97 39.24 -70.36
CA LYS A 696 7.15 38.03 -70.41
C LYS A 696 7.58 37.00 -69.36
N LEU A 697 8.88 36.71 -69.22
CA LEU A 697 9.36 35.79 -68.20
C LEU A 697 9.13 36.35 -66.78
N GLN A 698 9.37 37.65 -66.57
CA GLN A 698 9.09 38.32 -65.30
C GLN A 698 7.60 38.35 -64.96
N ARG A 699 6.71 38.58 -65.95
CA ARG A 699 5.25 38.49 -65.78
C ARG A 699 4.81 37.06 -65.47
N ARG A 700 5.43 36.03 -66.05
CA ARG A 700 5.10 34.60 -65.77
C ARG A 700 5.52 34.19 -64.35
N ALA A 701 6.70 34.60 -63.90
CA ALA A 701 7.12 34.42 -62.51
C ALA A 701 6.24 35.23 -61.53
N LEU A 702 5.85 36.46 -61.90
CA LEU A 702 4.92 37.29 -61.13
C LEU A 702 3.50 36.72 -61.08
N ASP A 703 3.02 36.13 -62.18
CA ASP A 703 1.70 35.48 -62.27
C ASP A 703 1.67 34.22 -61.40
N LEU A 704 2.72 33.38 -61.41
CA LEU A 704 2.85 32.31 -60.42
C LEU A 704 2.88 32.87 -58.99
N LEU A 705 3.66 33.93 -58.71
CA LEU A 705 3.67 34.58 -57.40
C LEU A 705 2.28 35.13 -56.98
N MET A 706 1.47 35.59 -57.92
CA MET A 706 0.09 36.04 -57.69
C MET A 706 -0.90 34.88 -57.52
N GLN A 707 -0.64 33.72 -58.13
CA GLN A 707 -1.44 32.51 -57.95
C GLN A 707 -1.16 31.80 -56.61
N VAL A 708 0.06 31.94 -56.05
CA VAL A 708 0.42 31.37 -54.73
C VAL A 708 0.19 32.31 -53.53
N ASP A 709 0.08 33.63 -53.76
CA ASP A 709 -0.26 34.62 -52.73
C ASP A 709 -1.56 34.28 -51.95
N PRO A 710 -2.67 33.83 -52.57
CA PRO A 710 -3.86 33.35 -51.87
C PRO A 710 -3.62 32.18 -50.91
N VAL A 711 -2.77 31.21 -51.31
CA VAL A 711 -2.42 30.04 -50.49
C VAL A 711 -1.69 30.48 -49.22
N SER A 712 -0.81 31.49 -49.31
CA SER A 712 -0.16 32.11 -48.14
C SER A 712 -1.13 32.79 -47.17
N LYS A 713 -2.36 33.07 -47.63
CA LYS A 713 -3.48 33.67 -46.87
C LYS A 713 -4.52 32.62 -46.44
N GLY A 714 -4.20 31.33 -46.60
CA GLY A 714 -5.06 30.21 -46.24
C GLY A 714 -5.98 29.70 -47.35
N ASP A 715 -5.98 30.29 -48.54
CA ASP A 715 -6.86 29.83 -49.62
C ASP A 715 -6.28 28.60 -50.34
N LEU A 716 -6.44 27.42 -49.73
CA LEU A 716 -5.93 26.15 -50.27
C LEU A 716 -6.77 25.63 -51.46
N THR A 717 -7.87 26.29 -51.82
CA THR A 717 -8.72 25.89 -52.96
C THR A 717 -8.07 26.15 -54.32
N ILE A 718 -7.08 27.05 -54.36
CA ILE A 718 -6.46 27.51 -55.59
C ILE A 718 -5.26 26.63 -55.96
N ASN A 719 -5.20 26.22 -57.22
CA ASN A 719 -4.07 25.48 -57.81
C ASN A 719 -3.30 26.41 -58.78
N ALA A 720 -1.98 26.32 -58.79
CA ALA A 720 -1.13 27.02 -59.73
C ALA A 720 -1.21 26.40 -61.14
N SER A 721 -1.23 27.25 -62.18
CA SER A 721 -1.37 26.82 -63.58
C SER A 721 -0.10 26.15 -64.12
N VAL A 722 -0.13 24.82 -64.25
CA VAL A 722 0.96 24.03 -64.84
C VAL A 722 1.05 24.29 -66.35
N THR A 723 2.27 24.39 -66.89
CA THR A 723 2.57 24.75 -68.29
C THR A 723 3.86 24.07 -68.77
N GLU A 724 4.13 24.08 -70.08
CA GLU A 724 5.27 23.35 -70.69
C GLU A 724 6.64 24.07 -70.58
N ASP A 725 6.78 25.05 -69.70
CA ASP A 725 8.03 25.78 -69.40
C ASP A 725 8.56 25.47 -67.99
N GLU A 726 9.77 25.95 -67.65
CA GLU A 726 10.43 25.63 -66.38
C GLU A 726 9.65 26.11 -65.14
N ILE A 727 8.73 27.07 -65.32
CA ILE A 727 7.81 27.57 -64.30
C ILE A 727 6.71 26.53 -63.99
N GLY A 728 6.29 25.73 -64.98
CA GLY A 728 5.27 24.69 -64.81
C GLY A 728 5.66 23.57 -63.86
N THR A 729 6.91 23.11 -63.89
CA THR A 729 7.43 22.10 -62.94
C THR A 729 7.40 22.59 -61.49
N VAL A 730 7.58 23.91 -61.28
CA VAL A 730 7.46 24.55 -59.96
C VAL A 730 5.99 24.63 -59.54
N ALA A 731 5.08 24.99 -60.46
CA ALA A 731 3.64 25.00 -60.21
C ALA A 731 3.10 23.60 -59.83
N ASP A 732 3.55 22.54 -60.50
CA ASP A 732 3.13 21.16 -60.20
C ASP A 732 3.62 20.68 -58.82
N SER A 733 4.89 20.95 -58.52
CA SER A 733 5.48 20.70 -57.19
C SER A 733 4.73 21.47 -56.08
N TYR A 734 4.29 22.70 -56.37
CA TYR A 734 3.51 23.52 -55.46
C TYR A 734 2.09 22.97 -55.24
N ASN A 735 1.43 22.50 -56.31
CA ASN A 735 0.13 21.84 -56.20
C ASN A 735 0.18 20.58 -55.31
N SER A 736 1.26 19.79 -55.38
CA SER A 736 1.46 18.64 -54.48
C SER A 736 1.63 19.03 -53.00
N THR A 737 2.19 20.20 -52.69
CA THR A 737 2.26 20.67 -51.29
C THR A 737 0.93 21.24 -50.82
N ILE A 738 0.16 21.92 -51.68
CA ILE A 738 -1.25 22.31 -51.38
C ILE A 738 -2.09 21.07 -51.07
N GLU A 739 -2.06 20.04 -51.93
CA GLU A 739 -2.77 18.76 -51.76
C GLU A 739 -2.43 18.07 -50.43
N SER A 740 -1.17 18.15 -50.00
CA SER A 740 -0.71 17.63 -48.72
C SER A 740 -1.20 18.48 -47.54
N LEU A 741 -1.17 19.81 -47.66
CA LEU A 741 -1.68 20.73 -46.65
C LEU A 741 -3.20 20.61 -46.47
N ARG A 742 -3.97 20.46 -47.55
CA ARG A 742 -5.43 20.21 -47.51
C ARG A 742 -5.76 19.01 -46.62
N LYS A 743 -5.02 17.90 -46.78
CA LYS A 743 -5.21 16.66 -45.99
C LYS A 743 -4.89 16.85 -44.51
N ILE A 744 -3.80 17.54 -44.19
CA ILE A 744 -3.42 17.85 -42.80
C ILE A 744 -4.48 18.78 -42.17
N VAL A 745 -4.89 19.85 -42.86
CA VAL A 745 -5.91 20.79 -42.39
C VAL A 745 -7.25 20.08 -42.15
N ALA A 746 -7.68 19.19 -43.05
CA ALA A 746 -8.89 18.39 -42.87
C ALA A 746 -8.80 17.45 -41.65
N GLN A 747 -7.70 16.69 -41.51
CA GLN A 747 -7.47 15.79 -40.37
C GLN A 747 -7.42 16.53 -39.03
N VAL A 748 -6.83 17.73 -38.99
CA VAL A 748 -6.79 18.56 -37.77
C VAL A 748 -8.19 19.13 -37.46
N LYS A 749 -9.01 19.49 -38.46
CA LYS A 749 -10.40 19.88 -38.21
C LYS A 749 -11.21 18.72 -37.63
N GLU A 750 -11.15 17.54 -38.25
CA GLU A 750 -11.85 16.33 -37.80
C GLU A 750 -11.45 15.96 -36.36
N ALA A 751 -10.15 15.98 -36.05
CA ALA A 751 -9.64 15.73 -34.70
C ALA A 751 -10.10 16.80 -33.69
N ALA A 752 -10.11 18.09 -34.06
CA ALA A 752 -10.59 19.17 -33.20
C ALA A 752 -12.09 19.01 -32.87
N THR A 753 -12.92 18.70 -33.88
CA THR A 753 -14.35 18.42 -33.69
C THR A 753 -14.57 17.23 -32.76
N ALA A 754 -13.92 16.09 -33.03
CA ALA A 754 -14.06 14.87 -32.21
C ALA A 754 -13.61 15.08 -30.75
N VAL A 755 -12.58 15.90 -30.52
CA VAL A 755 -12.15 16.30 -29.18
C VAL A 755 -13.20 17.20 -28.51
N GLY A 756 -13.78 18.17 -29.22
CA GLY A 756 -14.86 19.03 -28.71
C GLY A 756 -16.11 18.26 -28.29
N ASP A 757 -16.57 17.33 -29.12
CA ASP A 757 -17.72 16.46 -28.84
C ASP A 757 -17.46 15.56 -27.64
N THR A 758 -16.31 14.89 -27.60
CA THR A 758 -15.91 14.01 -26.49
C THR A 758 -15.82 14.79 -25.18
N THR A 759 -15.26 15.99 -25.23
CA THR A 759 -15.14 16.88 -24.06
C THR A 759 -16.51 17.31 -23.53
N THR A 760 -17.43 17.71 -24.43
CA THR A 760 -18.80 18.12 -24.08
C THR A 760 -19.59 16.96 -23.48
N LYS A 761 -19.38 15.72 -23.96
CA LYS A 761 -20.00 14.51 -23.41
C LYS A 761 -19.44 14.13 -22.04
N ASN A 762 -18.13 14.22 -21.84
CA ASN A 762 -17.48 13.88 -20.57
C ASN A 762 -17.79 14.92 -19.48
N GLU A 763 -17.90 16.20 -19.83
CA GLU A 763 -18.31 17.28 -18.91
C GLU A 763 -19.63 16.95 -18.21
N ALA A 764 -20.64 16.47 -18.95
CA ALA A 764 -21.92 16.06 -18.38
C ALA A 764 -21.81 14.85 -17.42
N GLN A 765 -20.91 13.90 -17.70
CA GLN A 765 -20.65 12.75 -16.83
C GLN A 765 -19.92 13.17 -15.53
N VAL A 766 -18.95 14.08 -15.64
CA VAL A 766 -18.23 14.62 -14.48
C VAL A 766 -19.13 15.49 -13.60
N GLN A 767 -20.05 16.26 -14.21
CA GLN A 767 -21.05 17.02 -13.46
C GLN A 767 -22.03 16.10 -12.72
N ALA A 768 -22.43 14.97 -13.33
CA ALA A 768 -23.23 13.94 -12.66
C ALA A 768 -22.45 13.24 -11.53
N LEU A 769 -21.14 12.99 -11.69
CA LEU A 769 -20.28 12.43 -10.65
C LEU A 769 -20.19 13.35 -9.42
N SER A 770 -19.99 14.66 -9.62
CA SER A 770 -20.00 15.64 -8.53
C SER A 770 -21.33 15.68 -7.77
N GLN A 771 -22.47 15.62 -8.48
CA GLN A 771 -23.79 15.54 -7.86
C GLN A 771 -24.03 14.23 -7.10
N GLY A 772 -23.57 13.10 -7.67
CA GLY A 772 -23.63 11.79 -7.00
C GLY A 772 -22.82 11.76 -5.71
N ALA A 773 -21.60 12.31 -5.74
CA ALA A 773 -20.73 12.39 -4.56
C ALA A 773 -21.28 13.32 -3.46
N LEU A 774 -21.90 14.45 -3.83
CA LEU A 774 -22.61 15.31 -2.86
C LEU A 774 -23.80 14.59 -2.21
N LYS A 775 -24.61 13.88 -3.00
CA LYS A 775 -25.73 13.07 -2.47
C LYS A 775 -25.25 11.92 -1.59
N GLN A 776 -24.12 11.29 -1.93
CA GLN A 776 -23.50 10.26 -1.09
C GLN A 776 -23.08 10.84 0.27
N SER A 777 -22.55 12.07 0.31
CA SER A 777 -22.23 12.76 1.57
C SER A 777 -23.47 13.05 2.42
N GLU A 778 -24.60 13.43 1.81
CA GLU A 778 -25.89 13.63 2.50
C GLU A 778 -26.46 12.32 3.06
N GLU A 779 -26.38 11.22 2.31
CA GLU A 779 -26.80 9.89 2.78
C GLU A 779 -25.88 9.34 3.90
N ILE A 780 -24.60 9.74 3.89
CA ILE A 780 -23.63 9.45 4.96
C ILE A 780 -23.93 10.23 6.24
N GLU A 781 -24.31 11.50 6.16
CA GLU A 781 -24.71 12.29 7.35
C GLU A 781 -25.93 11.65 8.07
N VAL A 782 -26.87 11.09 7.30
CA VAL A 782 -27.99 10.30 7.83
C VAL A 782 -27.55 8.93 8.39
N ALA A 783 -26.49 8.32 7.87
CA ALA A 783 -25.94 7.09 8.42
C ALA A 783 -25.24 7.33 9.78
N LEU A 784 -24.47 8.41 9.91
CA LEU A 784 -23.80 8.80 11.16
C LEU A 784 -24.80 9.01 12.30
N GLN A 785 -25.90 9.72 12.06
CA GLN A 785 -26.97 9.93 13.05
C GLN A 785 -27.62 8.61 13.52
N ARG A 786 -27.67 7.58 12.67
CA ARG A 786 -28.20 6.25 13.04
C ARG A 786 -27.22 5.46 13.90
N ILE A 787 -25.92 5.67 13.70
CA ILE A 787 -24.86 5.02 14.48
C ILE A 787 -24.74 5.67 15.86
N GLU A 788 -24.82 7.00 15.95
CA GLU A 788 -24.91 7.71 17.24
C GLU A 788 -26.12 7.23 18.06
N ALA A 789 -27.28 7.04 17.41
CA ALA A 789 -28.45 6.44 18.04
C ALA A 789 -28.25 4.95 18.42
N MET A 790 -27.42 4.20 17.69
CA MET A 790 -27.07 2.82 18.03
C MET A 790 -26.17 2.76 19.28
N THR A 791 -25.19 3.66 19.38
CA THR A 791 -24.40 3.84 20.61
C THR A 791 -25.29 4.21 21.79
N GLU A 792 -26.26 5.12 21.62
CA GLU A 792 -27.23 5.46 22.69
C GLU A 792 -28.07 4.23 23.12
N THR A 793 -28.57 3.43 22.18
CA THR A 793 -29.33 2.22 22.53
C THR A 793 -28.48 1.12 23.17
N MET A 794 -27.21 0.94 22.77
CA MET A 794 -26.33 -0.05 23.41
C MET A 794 -26.01 0.31 24.87
N ASN A 795 -25.79 1.60 25.17
CA ASN A 795 -25.66 2.07 26.54
C ASN A 795 -26.96 1.83 27.36
N ALA A 796 -28.13 1.99 26.74
CA ALA A 796 -29.41 1.68 27.39
C ALA A 796 -29.63 0.17 27.62
N VAL A 797 -29.17 -0.70 26.71
CA VAL A 797 -29.20 -2.17 26.89
C VAL A 797 -28.25 -2.59 28.01
N SER A 798 -27.01 -2.08 28.03
CA SER A 798 -26.03 -2.33 29.09
C SER A 798 -26.58 -1.92 30.47
N ALA A 799 -27.15 -0.71 30.61
CA ALA A 799 -27.79 -0.28 31.85
C ALA A 799 -29.00 -1.15 32.25
N SER A 800 -29.75 -1.67 31.28
CA SER A 800 -30.87 -2.60 31.53
C SER A 800 -30.38 -3.98 32.00
N ALA A 801 -29.21 -4.43 31.52
CA ALA A 801 -28.57 -5.66 31.97
C ALA A 801 -28.13 -5.54 33.44
N THR A 802 -27.49 -4.43 33.84
CA THR A 802 -27.12 -4.19 35.25
C THR A 802 -28.34 -4.09 36.18
N GLU A 803 -29.48 -3.53 35.72
CA GLU A 803 -30.73 -3.56 36.51
C GLU A 803 -31.29 -4.99 36.65
N ALA A 804 -31.21 -5.81 35.59
CA ALA A 804 -31.62 -7.21 35.62
C ALA A 804 -30.73 -8.05 36.55
N GLU A 805 -29.41 -7.90 36.46
CA GLU A 805 -28.40 -8.53 37.33
C GLU A 805 -28.69 -8.24 38.81
N SER A 806 -28.91 -6.97 39.17
CA SER A 806 -29.28 -6.59 40.54
C SER A 806 -30.61 -7.21 41.01
N ALA A 807 -31.57 -7.40 40.10
CA ALA A 807 -32.81 -8.12 40.39
C ALA A 807 -32.61 -9.64 40.55
N ILE A 808 -31.64 -10.23 39.84
CA ILE A 808 -31.27 -11.66 39.93
C ILE A 808 -30.51 -11.93 41.23
N GLN A 809 -29.47 -11.16 41.56
CA GLN A 809 -28.75 -11.23 42.84
C GLN A 809 -29.73 -11.17 44.03
N LYS A 810 -30.67 -10.23 43.99
CA LYS A 810 -31.73 -10.08 45.00
C LYS A 810 -32.71 -11.27 45.04
N SER A 811 -32.97 -11.90 43.90
CA SER A 811 -33.79 -13.11 43.81
C SER A 811 -33.06 -14.32 44.38
N SER A 812 -31.79 -14.54 44.03
CA SER A 812 -30.92 -15.56 44.62
C SER A 812 -30.81 -15.42 46.14
N ALA A 813 -30.57 -14.21 46.66
CA ALA A 813 -30.58 -13.94 48.10
C ALA A 813 -31.94 -14.25 48.77
N THR A 814 -33.06 -14.05 48.05
CA THR A 814 -34.40 -14.39 48.53
C THR A 814 -34.64 -15.90 48.54
N VAL A 815 -34.11 -16.64 47.55
CA VAL A 815 -34.17 -18.11 47.49
C VAL A 815 -33.31 -18.73 48.59
N LYS A 816 -32.08 -18.24 48.80
CA LYS A 816 -31.17 -18.69 49.88
C LYS A 816 -31.80 -18.51 51.27
N ALA A 817 -32.40 -17.35 51.54
CA ALA A 817 -33.16 -17.12 52.77
C ALA A 817 -34.43 -17.99 52.88
N GLY A 818 -35.00 -18.42 51.74
CA GLY A 818 -36.09 -19.37 51.65
C GLY A 818 -35.67 -20.79 52.03
N ASP A 819 -34.54 -21.28 51.52
CA ASP A 819 -33.99 -22.59 51.89
C ASP A 819 -33.58 -22.63 53.37
N GLU A 820 -32.91 -21.59 53.89
CA GLU A 820 -32.64 -21.45 55.33
C GLU A 820 -33.92 -21.54 56.18
N ALA A 821 -35.06 -21.03 55.69
CA ALA A 821 -36.35 -21.16 56.36
C ALA A 821 -36.94 -22.58 56.25
N MET A 822 -36.74 -23.26 55.11
CA MET A 822 -37.17 -24.66 54.93
C MET A 822 -36.34 -25.63 55.77
N ASN A 823 -35.02 -25.52 55.81
CA ASN A 823 -34.15 -26.37 56.64
C ASN A 823 -34.51 -26.26 58.13
N ARG A 824 -34.69 -25.04 58.65
CA ARG A 824 -35.22 -24.81 60.03
C ARG A 824 -36.62 -25.39 60.25
N THR A 825 -37.43 -25.49 59.20
CA THR A 825 -38.76 -26.13 59.24
C THR A 825 -38.64 -27.66 59.29
N VAL A 826 -37.71 -28.26 58.53
CA VAL A 826 -37.38 -29.69 58.61
C VAL A 826 -36.89 -30.05 60.02
N ASP A 827 -35.95 -29.30 60.59
CA ASP A 827 -35.46 -29.49 61.96
C ASP A 827 -36.61 -29.45 63.00
N GLY A 828 -37.51 -28.47 62.87
CA GLY A 828 -38.70 -28.35 63.70
C GLY A 828 -39.61 -29.59 63.59
N ILE A 829 -39.86 -30.08 62.37
CA ILE A 829 -40.68 -31.28 62.12
C ILE A 829 -40.00 -32.54 62.66
N VAL A 830 -38.67 -32.67 62.54
CA VAL A 830 -37.90 -33.79 63.13
C VAL A 830 -37.95 -33.78 64.66
N SER A 831 -37.86 -32.59 65.29
CA SER A 831 -38.01 -32.41 66.73
C SER A 831 -39.43 -32.77 67.21
N ILE A 832 -40.46 -32.39 66.45
CA ILE A 832 -41.85 -32.80 66.68
C ILE A 832 -41.98 -34.33 66.57
N ARG A 833 -41.40 -34.96 65.53
CA ARG A 833 -41.40 -36.43 65.35
C ARG A 833 -40.84 -37.16 66.56
N GLN A 834 -39.70 -36.69 67.09
CA GLN A 834 -39.10 -37.27 68.29
C GLN A 834 -39.97 -37.06 69.54
N THR A 835 -40.56 -35.88 69.69
CA THR A 835 -41.45 -35.54 70.81
C THR A 835 -42.73 -36.41 70.81
N VAL A 836 -43.33 -36.64 69.64
CA VAL A 836 -44.48 -37.55 69.46
C VAL A 836 -44.10 -38.99 69.80
N ALA A 837 -42.98 -39.50 69.26
CA ALA A 837 -42.51 -40.86 69.54
C ALA A 837 -42.18 -41.09 71.03
N GLU A 838 -41.55 -40.12 71.70
CA GLU A 838 -41.35 -40.16 73.15
C GLU A 838 -42.66 -40.13 73.93
N THR A 839 -43.65 -39.36 73.47
CA THR A 839 -44.95 -39.23 74.12
C THR A 839 -45.75 -40.53 74.00
N ALA A 840 -45.80 -41.14 72.80
CA ALA A 840 -46.35 -42.48 72.61
C ALA A 840 -45.71 -43.52 73.55
N LYS A 841 -44.37 -43.48 73.72
CA LYS A 841 -43.63 -44.36 74.66
C LYS A 841 -43.89 -44.04 76.15
N LYS A 842 -44.36 -42.84 76.49
CA LYS A 842 -44.81 -42.47 77.85
C LYS A 842 -46.26 -42.95 78.08
N VAL A 843 -47.16 -42.70 77.13
CA VAL A 843 -48.57 -43.11 77.15
C VAL A 843 -48.72 -44.64 77.17
N LYS A 844 -47.96 -45.38 76.35
CA LYS A 844 -47.98 -46.86 76.35
C LYS A 844 -47.62 -47.46 77.71
N ARG A 845 -46.62 -46.89 78.40
CA ARG A 845 -46.25 -47.30 79.77
C ARG A 845 -47.29 -46.91 80.82
N LEU A 846 -48.08 -45.86 80.59
CA LEU A 846 -49.24 -45.55 81.42
C LEU A 846 -50.32 -46.63 81.25
N GLY A 847 -50.60 -47.06 80.02
CA GLY A 847 -51.51 -48.19 79.75
C GLY A 847 -51.08 -49.50 80.43
N GLU A 848 -49.81 -49.88 80.28
CA GLU A 848 -49.21 -51.03 80.99
C GLU A 848 -49.29 -50.91 82.51
N SER A 849 -49.30 -49.69 83.06
CA SER A 849 -49.42 -49.43 84.50
C SER A 849 -50.88 -49.49 84.96
N SER A 850 -51.81 -48.93 84.18
CA SER A 850 -53.26 -49.01 84.41
C SER A 850 -53.76 -50.45 84.36
N GLN A 851 -53.24 -51.28 83.45
CA GLN A 851 -53.54 -52.72 83.39
C GLN A 851 -53.10 -53.45 84.68
N LYS A 852 -51.93 -53.12 85.24
CA LYS A 852 -51.45 -53.67 86.53
C LYS A 852 -52.32 -53.18 87.70
N ILE A 853 -52.77 -51.93 87.67
CA ILE A 853 -53.72 -51.41 88.67
C ILE A 853 -55.04 -52.17 88.58
N SER A 854 -55.61 -52.40 87.38
CA SER A 854 -56.83 -53.19 87.20
C SER A 854 -56.70 -54.60 87.79
N GLN A 855 -55.57 -55.28 87.58
CA GLN A 855 -55.28 -56.59 88.19
C GLN A 855 -55.28 -56.54 89.74
N VAL A 856 -54.67 -55.50 90.33
CA VAL A 856 -54.64 -55.33 91.79
C VAL A 856 -56.02 -54.96 92.35
N VAL A 857 -56.78 -54.10 91.68
CA VAL A 857 -58.13 -53.68 92.09
C VAL A 857 -59.10 -54.86 92.05
N ASN A 858 -59.03 -55.68 91.00
CA ASN A 858 -59.78 -56.95 90.92
C ASN A 858 -59.39 -57.90 92.07
N LEU A 859 -58.11 -58.02 92.42
CA LEU A 859 -57.67 -58.83 93.56
C LEU A 859 -58.21 -58.31 94.91
N ILE A 860 -58.22 -57.00 95.12
CA ILE A 860 -58.79 -56.39 96.34
C ILE A 860 -60.32 -56.60 96.39
N GLY A 861 -61.02 -56.53 95.25
CA GLY A 861 -62.45 -56.88 95.17
C GLY A 861 -62.71 -58.32 95.61
N ASN A 862 -61.92 -59.28 95.10
CA ASN A 862 -61.98 -60.67 95.54
C ASN A 862 -61.71 -60.85 97.05
N PHE A 863 -60.76 -60.09 97.63
CA PHE A 863 -60.53 -60.09 99.07
C PHE A 863 -61.69 -59.46 99.86
N ALA A 864 -62.32 -58.41 99.33
CA ALA A 864 -63.49 -57.78 99.94
C ALA A 864 -64.68 -58.75 99.97
N ASP A 865 -64.96 -59.47 98.87
CA ASP A 865 -66.01 -60.50 98.83
C ASP A 865 -65.72 -61.68 99.76
N GLN A 866 -64.46 -62.17 99.81
CA GLN A 866 -64.07 -63.19 100.78
C GLN A 866 -64.23 -62.70 102.23
N THR A 867 -63.88 -61.45 102.52
CA THR A 867 -64.03 -60.85 103.86
C THR A 867 -65.51 -60.67 104.22
N ASN A 868 -66.35 -60.27 103.26
CA ASN A 868 -67.81 -60.15 103.41
C ASN A 868 -68.44 -61.51 103.78
N LEU A 869 -68.03 -62.59 103.11
CA LEU A 869 -68.46 -63.96 103.41
C LEU A 869 -67.92 -64.49 104.75
N LEU A 870 -66.66 -64.23 105.09
CA LEU A 870 -66.08 -64.62 106.38
C LEU A 870 -66.75 -63.88 107.54
N ALA A 871 -67.01 -62.58 107.38
CA ALA A 871 -67.71 -61.75 108.35
C ALA A 871 -69.18 -62.16 108.51
N LEU A 872 -69.86 -62.54 107.42
CA LEU A 872 -71.20 -63.12 107.47
C LEU A 872 -71.22 -64.43 108.27
N ASN A 873 -70.28 -65.35 108.02
CA ASN A 873 -70.15 -66.59 108.78
C ASN A 873 -69.85 -66.33 110.27
N ALA A 874 -68.99 -65.36 110.57
CA ALA A 874 -68.68 -64.96 111.95
C ALA A 874 -69.89 -64.33 112.67
N SER A 875 -70.68 -63.50 111.98
CA SER A 875 -71.91 -62.88 112.51
C SER A 875 -72.97 -63.96 112.82
N ILE A 876 -73.14 -64.94 111.93
CA ILE A 876 -74.03 -66.09 112.13
C ILE A 876 -73.62 -66.93 113.34
N GLU A 877 -72.34 -67.33 113.45
CA GLU A 877 -71.89 -68.18 114.57
C GLU A 877 -71.83 -67.40 115.90
N ALA A 878 -71.57 -66.09 115.86
CA ALA A 878 -71.68 -65.22 117.04
C ALA A 878 -73.14 -65.07 117.51
N ALA A 879 -74.12 -64.94 116.61
CA ALA A 879 -75.54 -64.97 116.96
C ALA A 879 -75.95 -66.34 117.54
N ARG A 880 -75.37 -67.43 117.04
CA ARG A 880 -75.57 -68.81 117.53
C ARG A 880 -75.04 -69.03 118.96
N ALA A 881 -74.01 -68.28 119.37
CA ALA A 881 -73.46 -68.30 120.73
C ALA A 881 -74.25 -67.45 121.76
N GLY A 882 -75.34 -66.79 121.34
CA GLY A 882 -76.24 -66.05 122.22
C GLY A 882 -75.56 -64.87 122.94
N GLU A 883 -75.93 -64.63 124.20
CA GLU A 883 -75.42 -63.49 125.00
C GLU A 883 -73.89 -63.43 125.09
N GLN A 884 -73.18 -64.57 125.02
CA GLN A 884 -71.71 -64.61 125.04
C GLN A 884 -71.10 -64.20 123.68
N GLY A 885 -71.79 -64.45 122.57
CA GLY A 885 -71.35 -64.07 121.23
C GLY A 885 -71.68 -62.63 120.83
N ARG A 886 -72.54 -61.95 121.59
CA ARG A 886 -73.11 -60.63 121.26
C ARG A 886 -72.08 -59.55 120.92
N GLY A 887 -70.91 -59.55 121.58
CA GLY A 887 -69.81 -58.63 121.25
C GLY A 887 -69.14 -58.93 119.91
N PHE A 888 -68.97 -60.22 119.58
CA PHE A 888 -68.40 -60.65 118.30
C PHE A 888 -69.37 -60.41 117.14
N ALA A 889 -70.69 -60.53 117.34
CA ALA A 889 -71.68 -60.27 116.29
C ALA A 889 -71.62 -58.82 115.78
N VAL A 890 -71.49 -57.84 116.70
CA VAL A 890 -71.34 -56.42 116.33
C VAL A 890 -70.07 -56.18 115.53
N VAL A 891 -68.93 -56.75 115.96
CA VAL A 891 -67.66 -56.63 115.22
C VAL A 891 -67.73 -57.31 113.86
N ALA A 892 -68.41 -58.46 113.76
CA ALA A 892 -68.58 -59.18 112.50
C ALA A 892 -69.47 -58.42 111.52
N ASP A 893 -70.59 -57.82 111.94
CA ASP A 893 -71.41 -56.99 111.06
C ASP A 893 -70.71 -55.67 110.65
N GLU A 894 -69.88 -55.09 111.52
CA GLU A 894 -69.05 -53.91 111.18
C GLU A 894 -67.99 -54.28 110.11
N VAL A 895 -67.27 -55.40 110.29
CA VAL A 895 -66.33 -55.91 109.28
C VAL A 895 -67.04 -56.27 107.98
N ARG A 896 -68.29 -56.77 108.04
CA ARG A 896 -69.11 -57.07 106.86
C ARG A 896 -69.52 -55.78 106.12
N ALA A 897 -69.88 -54.73 106.84
CA ALA A 897 -70.18 -53.41 106.27
C ALA A 897 -68.94 -52.79 105.61
N LEU A 898 -67.79 -52.83 106.28
CA LEU A 898 -66.50 -52.37 105.74
C LEU A 898 -66.07 -53.17 104.51
N ALA A 899 -66.31 -54.49 104.50
CA ALA A 899 -66.03 -55.34 103.35
C ALA A 899 -66.93 -55.02 102.15
N GLN A 900 -68.24 -54.84 102.36
CA GLN A 900 -69.15 -54.41 101.30
C GLN A 900 -68.80 -53.00 100.77
N GLN A 901 -68.44 -52.07 101.65
CA GLN A 901 -67.97 -50.74 101.27
C GLN A 901 -66.66 -50.81 100.46
N SER A 902 -65.75 -51.71 100.82
CA SER A 902 -64.51 -51.96 100.07
C SER A 902 -64.80 -52.55 98.68
N ALA A 903 -65.70 -53.52 98.57
CA ALA A 903 -66.10 -54.11 97.28
C ALA A 903 -66.71 -53.07 96.33
N ASN A 904 -67.62 -52.23 96.85
CA ASN A 904 -68.22 -51.12 96.11
C ASN A 904 -67.13 -50.12 95.64
N ALA A 905 -66.22 -49.72 96.53
CA ALA A 905 -65.11 -48.82 96.20
C ALA A 905 -64.16 -49.41 95.16
N THR A 906 -63.84 -50.72 95.21
CA THR A 906 -63.05 -51.37 94.15
C THR A 906 -63.78 -51.44 92.82
N SER A 907 -65.11 -51.56 92.81
CA SER A 907 -65.89 -51.48 91.56
C SER A 907 -65.85 -50.08 90.94
N GLU A 908 -65.99 -49.03 91.75
CA GLU A 908 -65.82 -47.63 91.30
C GLU A 908 -64.40 -47.39 90.75
N ILE A 909 -63.36 -47.87 91.44
CA ILE A 909 -61.98 -47.76 90.96
C ILE A 909 -61.76 -48.58 89.68
N SER A 910 -62.35 -49.77 89.53
CA SER A 910 -62.24 -50.56 88.29
C SER A 910 -62.82 -49.79 87.10
N ASN A 911 -64.02 -49.23 87.24
CA ASN A 911 -64.66 -48.43 86.19
C ASN A 911 -63.80 -47.23 85.78
N LEU A 912 -63.17 -46.53 86.73
CA LEU A 912 -62.23 -45.43 86.46
C LEU A 912 -60.96 -45.92 85.75
N VAL A 913 -60.41 -47.07 86.13
CA VAL A 913 -59.20 -47.64 85.52
C VAL A 913 -59.47 -48.19 84.12
N ASP A 914 -60.67 -48.69 83.85
CA ASP A 914 -61.09 -49.13 82.53
C ASP A 914 -61.38 -47.93 81.61
N GLN A 915 -61.96 -46.83 82.13
CA GLN A 915 -62.04 -45.56 81.39
C GLN A 915 -60.64 -45.02 81.04
N ILE A 916 -59.70 -44.99 82.01
CA ILE A 916 -58.32 -44.55 81.77
C ILE A 916 -57.64 -45.43 80.69
N GLN A 917 -57.89 -46.74 80.66
CA GLN A 917 -57.36 -47.61 79.61
C GLN A 917 -57.94 -47.27 78.23
N THR A 918 -59.24 -46.99 78.11
CA THR A 918 -59.86 -46.54 76.86
C THR A 918 -59.26 -45.22 76.37
N GLU A 919 -59.23 -44.19 77.21
CA GLU A 919 -58.65 -42.88 76.88
C GLU A 919 -57.15 -43.00 76.51
N THR A 920 -56.40 -43.86 77.21
CA THR A 920 -54.98 -44.11 76.90
C THR A 920 -54.81 -44.74 75.51
N ASN A 921 -55.69 -45.68 75.11
CA ASN A 921 -55.63 -46.31 73.79
C ASN A 921 -56.01 -45.33 72.67
N GLU A 922 -56.99 -44.46 72.89
CA GLU A 922 -57.36 -43.38 71.95
C GLU A 922 -56.19 -42.41 71.74
N VAL A 923 -55.47 -42.04 72.81
CA VAL A 923 -54.26 -41.20 72.72
C VAL A 923 -53.11 -41.92 71.98
N VAL A 924 -52.96 -43.24 72.10
CA VAL A 924 -51.97 -43.99 71.30
C VAL A 924 -52.30 -43.93 69.81
N ALA A 925 -53.56 -44.19 69.43
CA ALA A 925 -53.99 -44.13 68.03
C ALA A 925 -53.80 -42.71 67.44
N ALA A 926 -54.11 -41.66 68.21
CA ALA A 926 -53.87 -40.28 67.80
C ALA A 926 -52.37 -39.95 67.63
N MET A 927 -51.48 -40.55 68.42
CA MET A 927 -50.02 -40.38 68.28
C MET A 927 -49.45 -41.15 67.08
N GLU A 928 -50.02 -42.32 66.73
CA GLU A 928 -49.67 -43.05 65.51
C GLU A 928 -50.09 -42.25 64.26
N GLN A 929 -51.34 -41.74 64.22
CA GLN A 929 -51.80 -40.84 63.16
C GLN A 929 -50.98 -39.54 63.08
N GLY A 930 -50.63 -38.94 64.22
CA GLY A 930 -49.77 -37.76 64.28
C GLY A 930 -48.36 -38.03 63.75
N THR A 931 -47.84 -39.26 63.89
CA THR A 931 -46.55 -39.66 63.33
C THR A 931 -46.61 -39.75 61.80
N GLU A 932 -47.70 -40.31 61.24
CA GLU A 932 -47.94 -40.37 59.80
C GLU A 932 -48.07 -38.96 59.18
N GLN A 933 -48.84 -38.07 59.82
CA GLN A 933 -48.98 -36.67 59.41
C GLN A 933 -47.63 -35.92 59.43
N VAL A 934 -46.79 -36.17 60.43
CA VAL A 934 -45.44 -35.59 60.52
C VAL A 934 -44.54 -36.06 59.37
N VAL A 935 -44.58 -37.35 59.01
CA VAL A 935 -43.81 -37.89 57.87
C VAL A 935 -44.28 -37.28 56.54
N SER A 936 -45.59 -37.19 56.32
CA SER A 936 -46.14 -36.53 55.13
C SER A 936 -45.78 -35.04 55.08
N GLY A 937 -45.77 -34.36 56.23
CA GLY A 937 -45.31 -32.98 56.36
C GLY A 937 -43.85 -32.79 55.97
N THR A 938 -42.94 -33.67 56.42
CA THR A 938 -41.53 -33.64 55.97
C THR A 938 -41.43 -33.77 54.45
N GLN A 939 -42.15 -34.72 53.84
CA GLN A 939 -42.07 -34.98 52.40
C GLN A 939 -42.54 -33.80 51.55
N LEU A 940 -43.53 -33.04 52.01
CA LEU A 940 -43.99 -31.81 51.35
C LEU A 940 -42.98 -30.66 51.46
N VAL A 941 -42.27 -30.55 52.59
CA VAL A 941 -41.21 -29.54 52.77
C VAL A 941 -39.99 -29.87 51.89
N GLU A 942 -39.61 -31.15 51.79
CA GLU A 942 -38.56 -31.61 50.87
C GLU A 942 -38.90 -31.30 49.40
N GLN A 943 -40.15 -31.54 48.99
CA GLN A 943 -40.59 -31.17 47.63
C GLN A 943 -40.55 -29.64 47.41
N ALA A 944 -40.94 -28.84 48.42
CA ALA A 944 -40.85 -27.39 48.33
C ALA A 944 -39.40 -26.90 48.23
N ARG A 945 -38.46 -27.56 48.92
CA ARG A 945 -37.01 -27.29 48.83
C ARG A 945 -36.46 -27.63 47.45
N GLY A 946 -36.80 -28.79 46.90
CA GLY A 946 -36.41 -29.17 45.53
C GLY A 946 -36.82 -28.12 44.48
N ASN A 947 -38.03 -27.57 44.60
CA ASN A 947 -38.49 -26.48 43.73
C ASN A 947 -37.71 -25.17 43.95
N LEU A 948 -37.26 -24.86 45.17
CA LEU A 948 -36.44 -23.67 45.45
C LEU A 948 -35.05 -23.80 44.82
N ASN A 949 -34.43 -24.98 44.88
CA ASN A 949 -33.12 -25.24 44.26
C ASN A 949 -33.19 -25.06 42.73
N GLN A 950 -34.26 -25.55 42.08
CA GLN A 950 -34.48 -25.30 40.65
C GLN A 950 -34.66 -23.80 40.31
N ILE A 951 -35.19 -23.00 41.23
CA ILE A 951 -35.29 -21.54 41.04
C ILE A 951 -33.91 -20.88 41.23
N ALA A 952 -33.04 -21.41 42.10
CA ALA A 952 -31.65 -20.94 42.21
C ALA A 952 -30.85 -21.24 40.94
N GLU A 953 -30.89 -22.49 40.46
CA GLU A 953 -30.27 -22.96 39.22
C GLU A 953 -30.66 -22.08 38.02
N VAL A 954 -31.97 -21.87 37.81
CA VAL A 954 -32.48 -20.98 36.75
C VAL A 954 -32.11 -19.51 37.00
N SER A 955 -31.96 -19.06 38.25
CA SER A 955 -31.50 -17.69 38.53
C SER A 955 -30.04 -17.49 38.10
N ASN A 956 -29.17 -18.48 38.33
CA ASN A 956 -27.77 -18.44 37.91
C ASN A 956 -27.66 -18.42 36.37
N GLN A 957 -28.42 -19.28 35.67
CA GLN A 957 -28.49 -19.29 34.20
C GLN A 957 -28.95 -17.93 33.61
N ILE A 958 -29.90 -17.25 34.27
CA ILE A 958 -30.31 -15.91 33.82
C ILE A 958 -29.21 -14.87 34.14
N ASN A 959 -28.43 -15.03 35.21
CA ASN A 959 -27.30 -14.15 35.52
C ASN A 959 -26.23 -14.21 34.43
N GLU A 960 -25.82 -15.43 34.05
CA GLU A 960 -24.88 -15.72 32.97
C GLU A 960 -25.35 -15.15 31.62
N LEU A 961 -26.63 -15.35 31.26
CA LEU A 961 -27.22 -14.77 30.05
C LEU A 961 -27.27 -13.23 30.09
N VAL A 962 -27.49 -12.63 31.26
CA VAL A 962 -27.47 -11.17 31.43
C VAL A 962 -26.06 -10.59 31.32
N ALA A 963 -25.05 -11.28 31.85
CA ALA A 963 -23.63 -10.93 31.65
C ALA A 963 -23.25 -11.01 30.16
N LYS A 964 -23.62 -12.10 29.47
CA LYS A 964 -23.41 -12.26 28.02
C LYS A 964 -24.14 -11.18 27.19
N ILE A 965 -25.32 -10.72 27.62
CA ILE A 965 -26.01 -9.56 27.00
C ILE A 965 -25.28 -8.24 27.29
N ALA A 966 -24.79 -8.02 28.51
CA ALA A 966 -24.04 -6.82 28.86
C ALA A 966 -22.75 -6.70 28.04
N GLN A 967 -22.00 -7.80 27.89
CA GLN A 967 -20.78 -7.86 27.09
C GLN A 967 -21.07 -7.67 25.60
N ALA A 968 -22.10 -8.33 25.04
CA ALA A 968 -22.49 -8.12 23.65
C ALA A 968 -22.88 -6.65 23.35
N ALA A 969 -23.59 -5.99 24.27
CA ALA A 969 -23.92 -4.57 24.16
C ALA A 969 -22.67 -3.67 24.27
N LYS A 970 -21.69 -4.03 25.10
CA LYS A 970 -20.40 -3.35 25.23
C LYS A 970 -19.60 -3.44 23.92
N THR A 971 -19.43 -4.64 23.36
CA THR A 971 -18.77 -4.85 22.06
C THR A 971 -19.47 -4.08 20.94
N GLN A 972 -20.80 -4.22 20.83
CA GLN A 972 -21.57 -3.53 19.79
C GLN A 972 -21.54 -1.98 19.92
N SER A 973 -21.28 -1.44 21.12
CA SER A 973 -21.00 -0.01 21.30
C SER A 973 -19.63 0.41 20.76
N VAL A 974 -18.61 -0.44 20.87
CA VAL A 974 -17.27 -0.20 20.31
C VAL A 974 -17.30 -0.33 18.78
N ASP A 975 -17.94 -1.37 18.25
CA ASP A 975 -18.18 -1.52 16.81
C ASP A 975 -18.89 -0.30 16.20
N SER A 976 -19.88 0.23 16.93
CA SER A 976 -20.58 1.46 16.52
C SER A 976 -19.62 2.65 16.39
N GLU A 977 -18.67 2.81 17.32
CA GLU A 977 -17.69 3.90 17.26
C GLU A 977 -16.67 3.71 16.11
N GLN A 978 -16.26 2.47 15.83
CA GLN A 978 -15.40 2.16 14.69
C GLN A 978 -16.10 2.41 13.34
N VAL A 979 -17.35 1.96 13.18
CA VAL A 979 -18.13 2.24 11.95
C VAL A 979 -18.42 3.75 11.80
N ASN A 980 -18.60 4.49 12.90
CA ASN A 980 -18.71 5.95 12.90
C ASN A 980 -17.42 6.59 12.33
N MET A 981 -16.24 6.10 12.71
CA MET A 981 -14.96 6.53 12.14
C MET A 981 -14.83 6.19 10.65
N THR A 982 -15.06 4.94 10.24
CA THR A 982 -14.99 4.55 8.82
C THR A 982 -15.94 5.38 7.94
N ILE A 983 -17.17 5.64 8.39
CA ILE A 983 -18.14 6.42 7.62
C ILE A 983 -17.75 7.91 7.52
N LYS A 984 -17.07 8.49 8.52
CA LYS A 984 -16.48 9.84 8.41
C LYS A 984 -15.40 9.90 7.31
N GLU A 985 -14.61 8.84 7.13
CA GLU A 985 -13.64 8.78 6.03
C GLU A 985 -14.31 8.68 4.66
N VAL A 986 -15.37 7.86 4.52
CA VAL A 986 -16.16 7.80 3.28
C VAL A 986 -16.81 9.17 2.97
N ALA A 987 -17.23 9.94 4.00
CA ALA A 987 -17.71 11.31 3.82
C ALA A 987 -16.62 12.23 3.21
N ALA A 988 -15.41 12.17 3.75
CA ALA A 988 -14.27 12.94 3.25
C ALA A 988 -13.89 12.55 1.81
N ILE A 989 -13.90 11.26 1.49
CA ILE A 989 -13.66 10.73 0.14
C ILE A 989 -14.74 11.20 -0.84
N ALA A 990 -16.02 11.23 -0.43
CA ALA A 990 -17.12 11.74 -1.24
C ALA A 990 -16.97 13.26 -1.51
N GLN A 991 -16.65 14.06 -0.49
CA GLN A 991 -16.37 15.49 -0.65
C GLN A 991 -15.18 15.74 -1.59
N GLN A 992 -14.05 15.04 -1.38
CA GLN A 992 -12.87 15.12 -2.24
C GLN A 992 -13.16 14.68 -3.68
N THR A 993 -14.03 13.69 -3.88
CA THR A 993 -14.48 13.24 -5.22
C THR A 993 -15.27 14.34 -5.93
N SER A 994 -16.14 15.06 -5.21
CA SER A 994 -16.88 16.20 -5.78
C SER A 994 -15.96 17.35 -6.16
N GLU A 995 -15.00 17.72 -5.30
CA GLU A 995 -13.99 18.75 -5.59
C GLU A 995 -13.09 18.37 -6.78
N SER A 996 -12.66 17.11 -6.84
CA SER A 996 -11.87 16.57 -7.95
C SER A 996 -12.66 16.59 -9.27
N ALA A 997 -13.95 16.25 -9.24
CA ALA A 997 -14.84 16.34 -10.39
C ALA A 997 -15.01 17.80 -10.87
N LEU A 998 -15.17 18.76 -9.95
CA LEU A 998 -15.21 20.19 -10.31
C LEU A 998 -13.90 20.67 -10.96
N GLN A 999 -12.74 20.19 -10.50
CA GLN A 999 -11.44 20.48 -11.13
C GLN A 999 -11.30 19.85 -12.53
N VAL A 1000 -11.73 18.60 -12.71
CA VAL A 1000 -11.75 17.94 -14.04
C VAL A 1000 -12.70 18.67 -14.99
N SER A 1001 -13.85 19.15 -14.50
CA SER A 1001 -14.79 19.97 -15.27
C SER A 1001 -14.19 21.32 -15.71
N HIS A 1002 -13.34 21.96 -14.89
CA HIS A 1002 -12.58 23.13 -15.32
C HIS A 1002 -11.60 22.78 -16.45
N SER A 1003 -10.86 21.67 -16.30
CA SER A 1003 -9.92 21.19 -17.33
C SER A 1003 -10.63 20.88 -18.65
N PHE A 1004 -11.83 20.28 -18.63
CA PHE A 1004 -12.63 20.05 -19.84
C PHE A 1004 -13.12 21.36 -20.47
N LYS A 1005 -13.50 22.39 -19.69
CA LYS A 1005 -13.84 23.71 -20.25
C LYS A 1005 -12.64 24.37 -20.96
N GLU A 1006 -11.43 24.25 -20.43
CA GLU A 1006 -10.22 24.75 -21.09
C GLU A 1006 -9.85 23.93 -22.34
N LEU A 1007 -10.05 22.62 -22.30
CA LEU A 1007 -9.76 21.72 -23.42
C LEU A 1007 -10.77 21.89 -24.57
N LEU A 1008 -12.06 22.09 -24.27
CA LEU A 1008 -13.09 22.47 -25.25
C LEU A 1008 -12.76 23.82 -25.91
N LYS A 1009 -12.40 24.82 -25.11
CA LYS A 1009 -11.94 26.13 -25.63
C LYS A 1009 -10.69 26.00 -26.51
N THR A 1010 -9.79 25.08 -26.18
CA THR A 1010 -8.59 24.80 -26.97
C THR A 1010 -8.93 24.11 -28.30
N ALA A 1011 -9.87 23.18 -28.30
CA ALA A 1011 -10.40 22.55 -29.51
C ALA A 1011 -11.13 23.57 -30.41
N GLN A 1012 -11.97 24.44 -29.85
CA GLN A 1012 -12.64 25.53 -30.57
C GLN A 1012 -11.65 26.54 -31.15
N ASN A 1013 -10.62 26.93 -30.39
CA ASN A 1013 -9.54 27.78 -30.92
C ASN A 1013 -8.78 27.08 -32.06
N LEU A 1014 -8.55 25.77 -31.98
CA LEU A 1014 -7.89 25.01 -33.04
C LEU A 1014 -8.76 24.96 -34.29
N GLU A 1015 -10.06 24.68 -34.14
CA GLU A 1015 -11.04 24.72 -35.21
C GLU A 1015 -11.09 26.10 -35.88
N GLU A 1016 -11.23 27.20 -35.12
CA GLU A 1016 -11.28 28.57 -35.67
C GLU A 1016 -9.99 28.94 -36.43
N ASN A 1017 -8.82 28.50 -35.95
CA ASN A 1017 -7.55 28.71 -36.66
C ASN A 1017 -7.42 27.84 -37.92
N VAL A 1018 -8.11 26.70 -37.97
CA VAL A 1018 -8.15 25.78 -39.11
C VAL A 1018 -9.21 26.20 -40.15
N GLU A 1019 -10.33 26.80 -39.74
CA GLU A 1019 -11.34 27.39 -40.65
C GLU A 1019 -10.81 28.56 -41.48
N ARG A 1020 -9.72 29.19 -41.04
CA ARG A 1020 -9.00 30.20 -41.83
C ARG A 1020 -8.39 29.61 -43.10
N PHE A 1021 -8.22 28.30 -43.17
CA PHE A 1021 -7.82 27.60 -44.39
C PHE A 1021 -9.05 27.17 -45.19
N LYS A 1022 -9.26 27.76 -46.36
CA LYS A 1022 -10.34 27.36 -47.25
C LYS A 1022 -10.00 26.03 -47.91
N LEU A 1023 -10.85 25.03 -47.67
CA LEU A 1023 -10.88 23.78 -48.43
C LEU A 1023 -11.97 23.85 -49.51
N GLU A 1024 -11.86 23.03 -50.55
CA GLU A 1024 -12.95 22.92 -51.54
C GLU A 1024 -14.22 22.38 -50.86
N PRO A 1025 -15.42 22.84 -51.25
CA PRO A 1025 -16.66 22.24 -50.78
C PRO A 1025 -16.75 20.81 -51.31
N GLY A 1026 -16.45 19.83 -50.45
CA GLY A 1026 -16.47 18.42 -50.81
C GLY A 1026 -17.87 18.00 -51.29
N ASP A 1027 -17.93 17.39 -52.47
CA ASP A 1027 -19.18 16.93 -53.08
C ASP A 1027 -19.85 15.90 -52.16
N GLY A 1028 -21.00 16.27 -51.58
CA GLY A 1028 -21.59 15.62 -50.42
C GLY A 1028 -22.20 14.24 -50.70
N LYS A 1029 -21.35 13.21 -50.84
CA LYS A 1029 -21.79 11.82 -50.79
C LYS A 1029 -22.11 11.41 -49.36
N GLN A 1030 -23.40 11.50 -49.03
CA GLN A 1030 -23.98 10.88 -47.85
C GLN A 1030 -23.71 9.36 -47.85
N THR A 1031 -23.42 8.82 -46.66
CA THR A 1031 -23.41 7.40 -46.30
C THR A 1031 -24.12 7.25 -44.98
#